data_AF-A0A1V9FJ63-F1
#
_entry.id   AF-A0A1V9FJ63-F1
#
_cell.length_a   1.000
_cell.length_b   1.000
_cell.length_c   1.000
_cell.angle_alpha   90.00
_cell.angle_beta   90.00
_cell.angle_gamma   90.00
#
_symmetry.space_group_name_H-M   'P 1'
#
loop_
_entity.id
_entity.type
_entity.pdbx_description
1 polymer ?
#
loop_
_entity_poly.entity_id
_entity_poly.type
_entity_poly.pdbx_seq_one_letter_code
_entity_poly.pdbx_strand_id
1 'polypeptide(L)'
;MAARTCLPVLLFICVTLAGHSQGKQLRERISINDGWKFMKYTSNPDNLIYDIRPEITDRNDNVVADSKPTEAVTVGNVNNVLKNWILPTANDFINDAAKKHQRPNGNPGSDFPFVQKNFNDAGWESVTLPHDWAIRGPFYEGEPAAVGGGMGRLPSPGVAWYRRKLNIPATDKDKRIYLDIDGAMSYAMVWLNGNLVGGWPYGYNSFRLDLTPYITPGGDNQLAIRLDNPANSARWYPGGGLYRNVWLTKVAPVHVAQWGTFIHMPTISTASATVDLTLNIENTGTTEQPVEVITEVFALNASLQRTGNKLAGFPHATLRVKPGIKQPITSSVTIKNPLLWGPPPAQKPYMYVAVTRLYIKGQLIDEYETRFGIRSLQFDAEKGLQVNGKPIRIQGVNQHHDLGALGAAFNTRAAERQLEMLRELGCNAIRLSHNPPAPELLALTDSMGFLVIDEIFDSWERKKTPHDFHLIFKDWYEADTRSFMRRDRNHPSIIAWSFGNEVGEQYTGDTGAAVAKKLIAIVHEEDSTRPATASMNYAKPDMPFPAVMDVLSLNYQGEGIRDAPAYAPLKGIRTSPLYPAFHAKFPNKLIVSSETASALSSRGTYIFPVYNGISAPVSDSTGGDPQNKYVSAYELYTAAFGASPDKVFLSQDKHPYVAGEFVWSGWDYLGEPTPYYSARSSYSGIIDLAGFKKDRFFLYQSRWRPELPLAHLLPHWTWPGRTGKITPVHVFTSGDEAELFLNERSLGRKKKGPYEYRIKWDSVLYEPGVLRVVTYRNGQRWAADTVRTAGAAARLQLTADRKLIKANGNDLSFVTVKVLDANGTLVPEAADVITFDITGPGEIVATDNGDAASLVSFASKERKAFSGLALAIVRTKVGQRGTIIIKATANGLTPAQLTIISK
;
A
#
# COMPACT_ATOMS: atom_id res chain seq x y z
N MET A 1 -4.06 -72.85 -33.95
CA MET A 1 -4.28 -73.51 -32.64
C MET A 1 -4.28 -72.44 -31.56
N ALA A 2 -5.40 -72.31 -30.84
CA ALA A 2 -5.64 -71.68 -29.52
C ALA A 2 -5.07 -70.26 -29.24
N ALA A 3 -5.71 -69.35 -28.51
CA ALA A 3 -7.05 -69.16 -27.96
C ALA A 3 -6.99 -67.80 -27.22
N ARG A 4 -8.08 -67.02 -27.21
CA ARG A 4 -8.65 -66.27 -26.05
C ARG A 4 -9.58 -65.13 -26.52
N THR A 5 -10.84 -65.51 -26.66
CA THR A 5 -12.08 -64.84 -26.19
C THR A 5 -12.05 -63.35 -25.83
N CYS A 6 -12.77 -62.56 -26.64
CA CYS A 6 -13.41 -61.30 -26.28
C CYS A 6 -14.71 -61.52 -25.48
N LEU A 7 -14.97 -60.68 -24.48
CA LEU A 7 -16.31 -60.39 -23.94
C LEU A 7 -16.38 -58.90 -23.57
N PRO A 8 -17.52 -58.20 -23.77
CA PRO A 8 -17.60 -56.75 -23.65
C PRO A 8 -17.90 -56.31 -22.21
N VAL A 9 -17.25 -55.25 -21.76
CA VAL A 9 -17.58 -54.58 -20.49
C VAL A 9 -18.74 -53.61 -20.75
N LEU A 10 -19.92 -53.94 -20.23
CA LEU A 10 -21.04 -53.02 -20.08
C LEU A 10 -20.64 -51.89 -19.12
N LEU A 11 -20.58 -50.66 -19.61
CA LEU A 11 -20.48 -49.46 -18.79
C LEU A 11 -21.90 -49.09 -18.30
N PHE A 12 -22.22 -49.38 -17.04
CA PHE A 12 -23.43 -48.87 -16.40
C PHE A 12 -23.26 -47.36 -16.14
N ILE A 13 -23.93 -46.55 -16.96
CA ILE A 13 -24.12 -45.12 -16.69
C ILE A 13 -25.27 -45.01 -15.67
N CYS A 14 -24.94 -44.91 -14.39
CA CYS A 14 -25.88 -44.44 -13.37
C CYS A 14 -26.01 -42.92 -13.51
N VAL A 15 -27.06 -42.48 -14.20
CA VAL A 15 -27.54 -41.09 -14.14
C VAL A 15 -28.18 -40.89 -12.76
N THR A 16 -27.43 -40.34 -11.81
CA THR A 16 -28.01 -39.74 -10.61
C THR A 16 -28.51 -38.34 -10.98
N LEU A 17 -29.80 -38.25 -11.31
CA LEU A 17 -30.55 -37.00 -11.29
C LEU A 17 -30.69 -36.55 -9.82
N ALA A 18 -29.62 -35.98 -9.26
CA ALA A 18 -29.71 -35.16 -8.07
C ALA A 18 -30.24 -33.79 -8.51
N GLY A 19 -31.55 -33.60 -8.35
CA GLY A 19 -32.17 -32.29 -8.45
C GLY A 19 -31.43 -31.33 -7.53
N HIS A 20 -30.63 -30.44 -8.13
CA HIS A 20 -30.11 -29.27 -7.44
C HIS A 20 -31.32 -28.39 -7.13
N SER A 21 -31.81 -28.43 -5.90
CA SER A 21 -32.49 -27.24 -5.39
C SER A 21 -31.48 -26.11 -5.49
N GLN A 22 -31.79 -25.08 -6.27
CA GLN A 22 -31.04 -23.83 -6.24
C GLN A 22 -31.13 -23.30 -4.81
N GLY A 23 -30.11 -23.62 -4.00
CA GLY A 23 -30.00 -23.12 -2.63
C GLY A 23 -30.06 -21.60 -2.68
N LYS A 24 -31.05 -21.01 -2.01
CA LYS A 24 -31.18 -19.57 -1.85
C LYS A 24 -29.87 -19.06 -1.25
N GLN A 25 -29.04 -18.38 -2.03
CA GLN A 25 -27.81 -17.77 -1.51
C GLN A 25 -28.22 -16.72 -0.45
N LEU A 26 -27.71 -16.89 0.77
CA LEU A 26 -28.16 -16.18 1.99
C LEU A 26 -27.65 -14.75 2.02
N ARG A 27 -26.33 -14.61 2.11
CA ARG A 27 -25.55 -13.39 1.90
C ARG A 27 -24.68 -13.58 0.68
N GLU A 28 -24.72 -12.60 -0.21
CA GLU A 28 -23.90 -12.55 -1.41
C GLU A 28 -23.06 -11.29 -1.36
N ARG A 29 -21.75 -11.40 -1.62
CA ARG A 29 -20.87 -10.26 -1.90
C ARG A 29 -20.27 -10.48 -3.28
N ILE A 30 -20.83 -9.80 -4.27
CA ILE A 30 -20.57 -10.04 -5.68
C ILE A 30 -19.67 -8.94 -6.20
N SER A 31 -18.49 -9.28 -6.72
CA SER A 31 -17.67 -8.29 -7.43
C SER A 31 -18.42 -7.85 -8.68
N ILE A 32 -18.58 -6.54 -8.86
CA ILE A 32 -19.17 -5.96 -10.05
C ILE A 32 -18.13 -5.22 -10.88
N ASN A 33 -16.88 -5.66 -10.83
CA ASN A 33 -15.75 -5.00 -11.47
C ASN A 33 -15.79 -5.00 -13.00
N ASP A 34 -16.39 -5.99 -13.63
CA ASP A 34 -16.42 -6.09 -15.10
C ASP A 34 -17.53 -5.24 -15.72
N GLY A 35 -17.48 -4.97 -17.03
CA GLY A 35 -18.64 -4.43 -17.76
C GLY A 35 -19.03 -2.99 -17.42
N TRP A 36 -18.06 -2.16 -17.03
CA TRP A 36 -18.28 -0.72 -16.84
C TRP A 36 -18.06 0.04 -18.15
N LYS A 37 -18.82 1.12 -18.29
CA LYS A 37 -18.59 2.18 -19.26
C LYS A 37 -17.97 3.37 -18.56
N PHE A 38 -16.95 3.96 -19.16
CA PHE A 38 -16.15 5.04 -18.60
C PHE A 38 -16.04 6.21 -19.57
N MET A 39 -16.16 7.42 -19.03
CA MET A 39 -15.89 8.66 -19.74
C MET A 39 -15.27 9.67 -18.78
N LYS A 40 -14.19 10.33 -19.22
CA LYS A 40 -13.57 11.45 -18.52
C LYS A 40 -13.73 12.72 -19.35
N TYR A 41 -14.11 13.82 -18.70
CA TYR A 41 -14.17 15.12 -19.37
C TYR A 41 -12.77 15.59 -19.77
N THR A 42 -12.67 16.18 -20.96
CA THR A 42 -11.44 16.83 -21.45
C THR A 42 -11.38 18.32 -21.06
N SER A 43 -12.54 18.96 -20.90
CA SER A 43 -12.70 20.35 -20.46
C SER A 43 -14.16 20.61 -20.05
N ASN A 44 -14.43 21.71 -19.33
CA ASN A 44 -15.77 22.19 -18.96
C ASN A 44 -16.70 21.10 -18.39
N PRO A 45 -16.39 20.57 -17.19
CA PRO A 45 -17.20 19.52 -16.58
C PRO A 45 -18.62 20.01 -16.24
N ASP A 46 -19.52 19.06 -15.98
CA ASP A 46 -20.88 19.35 -15.53
C ASP A 46 -20.95 20.14 -14.21
N ASN A 47 -22.15 20.63 -13.88
CA ASN A 47 -22.43 21.41 -12.68
C ASN A 47 -22.79 20.57 -11.44
N LEU A 48 -22.64 19.23 -11.49
CA LEU A 48 -22.93 18.35 -10.37
C LEU A 48 -21.73 18.28 -9.42
N ILE A 49 -21.47 19.37 -8.71
CA ILE A 49 -20.30 19.51 -7.82
C ILE A 49 -20.64 19.16 -6.36
N TYR A 50 -19.69 18.54 -5.65
CA TYR A 50 -19.85 18.23 -4.22
C TYR A 50 -19.86 19.53 -3.39
N ASP A 51 -18.85 20.36 -3.54
CA ASP A 51 -18.68 21.65 -2.85
C ASP A 51 -17.83 22.59 -3.72
N ILE A 52 -17.79 23.88 -3.39
CA ILE A 52 -16.95 24.86 -4.06
C ILE A 52 -15.55 24.81 -3.48
N ARG A 53 -14.55 24.70 -4.35
CA ARG A 53 -13.14 24.71 -3.96
C ARG A 53 -12.58 26.13 -4.02
N PRO A 54 -11.67 26.50 -3.11
CA PRO A 54 -10.95 27.77 -3.19
C PRO A 54 -10.18 27.90 -4.51
N GLU A 55 -10.05 29.12 -5.02
CA GLU A 55 -9.15 29.40 -6.13
C GLU A 55 -7.69 29.13 -5.73
N ILE A 56 -6.92 28.52 -6.64
CA ILE A 56 -5.49 28.28 -6.42
C ILE A 56 -4.72 29.50 -6.92
N THR A 57 -4.20 30.30 -6.00
CA THR A 57 -3.44 31.52 -6.31
C THR A 57 -1.93 31.35 -6.15
N ASP A 58 -1.47 30.27 -5.52
CA ASP A 58 -0.10 30.05 -5.05
C ASP A 58 0.44 28.63 -5.31
N ARG A 59 0.36 28.14 -6.56
CA ARG A 59 0.87 26.80 -6.91
C ARG A 59 2.39 26.71 -6.80
N ASN A 60 2.90 25.84 -5.91
CA ASN A 60 4.31 25.51 -5.81
C ASN A 60 4.50 24.02 -5.43
N ASP A 61 4.91 23.21 -6.40
CA ASP A 61 5.17 21.77 -6.17
C ASP A 61 6.54 21.54 -5.52
N ASN A 62 7.46 22.52 -5.52
CA ASN A 62 8.83 22.40 -5.01
C ASN A 62 8.95 22.71 -3.51
N VAL A 63 7.82 22.72 -2.79
CA VAL A 63 7.81 22.97 -1.34
C VAL A 63 8.52 21.81 -0.66
N VAL A 64 9.53 22.11 0.15
CA VAL A 64 10.27 21.07 0.90
C VAL A 64 9.29 20.39 1.85
N ALA A 65 9.32 19.06 1.94
CA ALA A 65 8.31 18.28 2.69
C ALA A 65 8.17 18.71 4.16
N ASP A 66 9.22 19.25 4.79
CA ASP A 66 9.20 19.76 6.16
C ASP A 66 8.75 21.23 6.31
N SER A 67 8.16 21.82 5.26
CA SER A 67 7.64 23.18 5.30
C SER A 67 6.40 23.30 6.20
N LYS A 68 6.24 24.45 6.85
CA LYS A 68 5.13 24.69 7.78
C LYS A 68 3.78 24.72 7.03
N PRO A 69 2.79 23.90 7.44
CA PRO A 69 1.43 23.96 6.89
C PRO A 69 0.73 25.31 7.16
N THR A 70 -0.03 25.79 6.19
CA THR A 70 -0.70 27.10 6.23
C THR A 70 -2.18 26.99 6.61
N GLU A 71 -2.81 28.12 6.95
CA GLU A 71 -4.24 28.17 7.27
C GLU A 71 -5.12 27.75 6.08
N ALA A 72 -6.31 27.23 6.39
CA ALA A 72 -7.36 27.01 5.41
C ALA A 72 -7.86 28.35 4.82
N VAL A 73 -8.29 28.32 3.55
CA VAL A 73 -8.97 29.45 2.92
C VAL A 73 -10.48 29.21 2.97
N THR A 74 -11.23 30.15 3.52
CA THR A 74 -12.70 30.06 3.60
C THR A 74 -13.32 30.51 2.27
N VAL A 75 -14.28 29.74 1.75
CA VAL A 75 -15.09 30.11 0.59
C VAL A 75 -16.53 30.36 1.04
N GLY A 76 -17.24 31.28 0.37
CA GLY A 76 -18.64 31.60 0.66
C GLY A 76 -19.61 30.45 0.32
N ASN A 77 -20.72 30.39 1.05
CA ASN A 77 -21.79 29.41 0.80
C ASN A 77 -22.55 29.73 -0.51
N VAL A 78 -22.77 28.71 -1.35
CA VAL A 78 -23.61 28.81 -2.55
C VAL A 78 -24.65 27.67 -2.56
N ASN A 79 -25.88 27.98 -2.95
CA ASN A 79 -27.03 27.08 -2.83
C ASN A 79 -27.10 25.91 -3.83
N ASN A 80 -26.11 25.75 -4.73
CA ASN A 80 -26.17 24.82 -5.87
C ASN A 80 -25.11 23.69 -5.81
N VAL A 81 -24.80 23.16 -4.61
CA VAL A 81 -23.82 22.08 -4.42
C VAL A 81 -24.46 20.84 -3.78
N LEU A 82 -23.88 19.65 -3.99
CA LEU A 82 -24.48 18.38 -3.56
C LEU A 82 -24.10 17.94 -2.14
N LYS A 83 -23.18 18.62 -1.46
CA LYS A 83 -22.69 18.30 -0.11
C LYS A 83 -23.78 17.83 0.86
N ASN A 84 -24.86 18.58 1.01
CA ASN A 84 -25.93 18.26 1.97
C ASN A 84 -26.72 16.99 1.63
N TRP A 85 -26.73 16.54 0.36
CA TRP A 85 -27.31 15.25 -0.02
C TRP A 85 -26.34 14.07 0.17
N ILE A 86 -25.03 14.34 0.25
CA ILE A 86 -23.98 13.34 0.41
C ILE A 86 -23.69 13.06 1.89
N LEU A 87 -23.61 14.11 2.72
CA LEU A 87 -23.32 14.04 4.16
C LEU A 87 -24.15 13.00 4.95
N PRO A 88 -25.46 12.77 4.67
CA PRO A 88 -26.23 11.72 5.35
C PRO A 88 -25.64 10.30 5.22
N THR A 89 -24.78 10.05 4.23
CA THR A 89 -24.03 8.79 4.08
C THR A 89 -23.13 8.53 5.30
N ALA A 90 -22.66 9.57 5.97
CA ALA A 90 -21.80 9.48 7.15
C ALA A 90 -22.54 9.10 8.44
N ASN A 91 -23.87 9.17 8.48
CA ASN A 91 -24.66 9.10 9.72
C ASN A 91 -24.51 7.80 10.53
N ASP A 92 -24.11 6.71 9.88
CA ASP A 92 -23.82 5.43 10.55
C ASP A 92 -22.50 5.45 11.37
N PHE A 93 -21.70 6.48 11.15
CA PHE A 93 -20.39 6.71 11.76
C PHE A 93 -20.35 8.04 12.54
N ILE A 94 -21.51 8.63 12.83
CA ILE A 94 -21.61 9.79 13.74
C ILE A 94 -22.30 9.31 15.01
N ASN A 95 -21.57 9.32 16.13
CA ASN A 95 -22.10 8.80 17.39
C ASN A 95 -23.16 9.74 18.00
N ASP A 96 -22.91 11.05 17.94
CA ASP A 96 -23.86 12.05 18.45
C ASP A 96 -25.04 12.20 17.49
N ALA A 97 -26.22 11.72 17.91
CA ALA A 97 -27.43 11.80 17.13
C ALA A 97 -27.82 13.24 16.73
N ALA A 98 -27.45 14.25 17.54
CA ALA A 98 -27.73 15.65 17.24
C ALA A 98 -26.86 16.21 16.11
N LYS A 99 -25.73 15.57 15.80
CA LYS A 99 -24.83 15.94 14.69
C LYS A 99 -25.14 15.22 13.39
N LYS A 100 -26.08 14.27 13.39
CA LYS A 100 -26.46 13.54 12.17
C LYS A 100 -27.10 14.48 11.16
N HIS A 101 -26.74 14.29 9.91
CA HIS A 101 -27.19 15.12 8.80
C HIS A 101 -28.57 14.69 8.33
N GLN A 102 -29.45 15.65 8.10
CA GLN A 102 -30.75 15.41 7.48
C GLN A 102 -30.61 15.53 5.97
N ARG A 103 -31.15 14.54 5.25
CA ARG A 103 -31.17 14.56 3.79
C ARG A 103 -32.18 15.62 3.31
N PRO A 104 -31.78 16.57 2.45
CA PRO A 104 -32.73 17.53 1.89
C PRO A 104 -33.77 16.86 0.99
N ASN A 105 -34.93 17.51 0.84
CA ASN A 105 -35.97 17.08 -0.11
C ASN A 105 -35.46 17.18 -1.56
N GLY A 106 -36.05 16.36 -2.43
CA GLY A 106 -35.77 16.35 -3.88
C GLY A 106 -34.72 15.32 -4.31
N ASN A 107 -34.45 15.31 -5.62
CA ASN A 107 -33.55 14.36 -6.26
C ASN A 107 -32.66 15.09 -7.29
N PRO A 108 -31.57 15.74 -6.84
CA PRO A 108 -30.75 16.57 -7.70
C PRO A 108 -29.96 15.74 -8.72
N GLY A 109 -29.79 16.30 -9.93
CA GLY A 109 -29.13 15.64 -11.06
C GLY A 109 -29.95 14.51 -11.69
N SER A 110 -31.23 14.37 -11.34
CA SER A 110 -32.09 13.28 -11.79
C SER A 110 -32.51 13.35 -13.26
N ASP A 111 -32.36 14.51 -13.89
CA ASP A 111 -32.55 14.78 -15.30
C ASP A 111 -31.23 14.68 -16.10
N PHE A 112 -30.10 14.54 -15.41
CA PHE A 112 -28.81 14.50 -16.06
C PHE A 112 -28.70 13.28 -17.00
N PRO A 113 -28.22 13.43 -18.25
CA PRO A 113 -28.24 12.34 -19.22
C PRO A 113 -27.53 11.07 -18.73
N PHE A 114 -26.38 11.20 -18.06
CA PHE A 114 -25.57 10.03 -17.67
C PHE A 114 -26.15 9.24 -16.48
N VAL A 115 -27.26 9.67 -15.90
CA VAL A 115 -27.97 8.87 -14.87
C VAL A 115 -29.23 8.20 -15.44
N GLN A 116 -29.62 8.52 -16.67
CA GLN A 116 -30.80 7.95 -17.32
C GLN A 116 -30.57 6.52 -17.80
N LYS A 117 -31.64 5.70 -17.72
CA LYS A 117 -31.65 4.31 -18.19
C LYS A 117 -31.49 4.20 -19.72
N ASN A 118 -32.03 5.16 -20.47
CA ASN A 118 -32.05 5.18 -21.94
C ASN A 118 -30.88 5.96 -22.57
N PHE A 119 -29.96 6.50 -21.77
CA PHE A 119 -28.77 7.17 -22.29
C PHE A 119 -27.90 6.18 -23.07
N ASN A 120 -27.47 6.58 -24.27
CA ASN A 120 -26.62 5.78 -25.13
C ASN A 120 -25.14 6.01 -24.77
N ASP A 121 -24.57 5.11 -23.98
CA ASP A 121 -23.15 5.09 -23.62
C ASP A 121 -22.30 4.17 -24.53
N ALA A 122 -22.79 3.81 -25.72
CA ALA A 122 -22.03 2.97 -26.65
C ALA A 122 -20.68 3.59 -27.07
N GLY A 123 -20.59 4.93 -27.10
CA GLY A 123 -19.35 5.66 -27.36
C GLY A 123 -18.40 5.79 -26.17
N TRP A 124 -18.77 5.31 -24.99
CA TRP A 124 -17.90 5.33 -23.80
C TRP A 124 -16.95 4.14 -23.79
N GLU A 125 -15.77 4.33 -23.20
CA GLU A 125 -14.75 3.30 -23.08
C GLU A 125 -15.27 2.14 -22.21
N SER A 126 -15.05 0.90 -22.64
CA SER A 126 -15.30 -0.27 -21.80
C SER A 126 -14.10 -0.51 -20.89
N VAL A 127 -14.32 -0.53 -19.58
CA VAL A 127 -13.25 -0.77 -18.59
C VAL A 127 -13.64 -1.88 -17.61
N THR A 128 -12.62 -2.51 -17.03
CA THR A 128 -12.74 -3.41 -15.88
C THR A 128 -12.09 -2.75 -14.68
N LEU A 129 -12.74 -2.84 -13.53
CA LEU A 129 -12.22 -2.37 -12.26
C LEU A 129 -11.30 -3.43 -11.61
N PRO A 130 -10.36 -3.04 -10.75
CA PRO A 130 -10.02 -1.66 -10.42
C PRO A 130 -9.43 -0.88 -11.61
N HIS A 131 -9.80 0.40 -11.73
CA HIS A 131 -9.40 1.26 -12.87
C HIS A 131 -8.81 2.57 -12.37
N ASP A 132 -7.57 2.85 -12.82
CA ASP A 132 -6.89 4.13 -12.70
C ASP A 132 -6.78 4.76 -14.09
N TRP A 133 -7.54 5.82 -14.38
CA TRP A 133 -7.55 6.43 -15.70
C TRP A 133 -6.25 7.15 -16.03
N ALA A 134 -5.52 7.61 -15.00
CA ALA A 134 -4.41 8.52 -15.21
C ALA A 134 -3.15 7.78 -15.66
N ILE A 135 -2.96 6.54 -15.19
CA ILE A 135 -1.73 5.77 -15.40
C ILE A 135 -1.45 5.43 -16.87
N ARG A 136 -2.48 5.32 -17.71
CA ARG A 136 -2.33 5.05 -19.15
C ARG A 136 -1.97 6.30 -19.95
N GLY A 137 -2.20 7.49 -19.37
CA GLY A 137 -1.95 8.76 -20.03
C GLY A 137 -0.46 9.04 -20.29
N PRO A 138 -0.14 10.02 -21.14
CA PRO A 138 1.21 10.57 -21.20
C PRO A 138 1.53 11.33 -19.91
N PHE A 139 2.81 11.39 -19.55
CA PHE A 139 3.26 12.31 -18.53
C PHE A 139 3.26 13.75 -19.06
N TYR A 140 3.00 14.73 -18.19
CA TYR A 140 3.15 16.14 -18.54
C TYR A 140 4.62 16.54 -18.57
N GLU A 141 5.02 17.09 -19.71
CA GLU A 141 6.35 17.64 -19.95
C GLU A 141 6.39 19.15 -19.66
N GLY A 142 7.61 19.71 -19.63
CA GLY A 142 7.83 21.15 -19.44
C GLY A 142 7.76 21.64 -17.99
N GLU A 143 8.05 22.93 -17.82
CA GLU A 143 8.02 23.67 -16.56
C GLU A 143 7.34 25.04 -16.77
N PRO A 144 6.23 25.37 -16.08
CA PRO A 144 5.48 24.49 -15.17
C PRO A 144 4.64 23.46 -15.94
N ALA A 145 4.69 22.20 -15.53
CA ALA A 145 3.78 21.17 -16.03
C ALA A 145 2.35 21.37 -15.49
N ALA A 146 1.32 20.97 -16.23
CA ALA A 146 -0.09 21.08 -15.80
C ALA A 146 -0.36 20.33 -14.48
N VAL A 147 0.24 19.16 -14.32
CA VAL A 147 0.40 18.45 -13.04
C VAL A 147 1.90 18.25 -12.85
N GLY A 148 2.45 18.75 -11.74
CA GLY A 148 3.90 18.70 -11.53
C GLY A 148 4.38 17.41 -10.88
N GLY A 149 5.66 17.42 -10.50
CA GLY A 149 6.35 16.27 -9.93
C GLY A 149 5.69 15.71 -8.67
N GLY A 150 5.13 16.56 -7.80
CA GLY A 150 4.50 16.11 -6.54
C GLY A 150 3.42 15.04 -6.76
N MET A 151 2.54 15.24 -7.74
CA MET A 151 1.48 14.27 -8.09
C MET A 151 1.88 13.35 -9.26
N GLY A 152 3.17 13.21 -9.55
CA GLY A 152 3.70 12.22 -10.50
C GLY A 152 3.58 12.58 -11.97
N ARG A 153 3.29 13.85 -12.31
CA ARG A 153 3.13 14.34 -13.70
C ARG A 153 2.09 13.61 -14.56
N LEU A 154 1.13 12.93 -13.94
CA LEU A 154 0.07 12.20 -14.66
C LEU A 154 -1.25 12.99 -14.65
N PRO A 155 -2.15 12.78 -15.62
CA PRO A 155 -3.44 13.46 -15.74
C PRO A 155 -4.50 12.96 -14.74
N SER A 156 -4.13 12.90 -13.45
CA SER A 156 -4.98 12.47 -12.33
C SER A 156 -6.12 13.42 -11.98
N PRO A 157 -6.01 14.76 -12.12
CA PRO A 157 -7.16 15.63 -11.86
C PRO A 157 -8.24 15.55 -12.94
N GLY A 158 -9.46 15.90 -12.56
CA GLY A 158 -10.61 16.07 -13.45
C GLY A 158 -11.83 15.26 -13.03
N VAL A 159 -12.90 15.45 -13.80
CA VAL A 159 -14.21 14.82 -13.57
C VAL A 159 -14.39 13.64 -14.51
N ALA A 160 -14.87 12.53 -13.98
CA ALA A 160 -15.17 11.33 -14.75
C ALA A 160 -16.46 10.66 -14.29
N TRP A 161 -17.03 9.88 -15.20
CA TRP A 161 -18.24 9.10 -14.99
C TRP A 161 -18.01 7.63 -15.32
N TYR A 162 -18.58 6.78 -14.49
CA TYR A 162 -18.67 5.34 -14.66
C TYR A 162 -20.13 4.94 -14.71
N ARG A 163 -20.51 4.10 -15.68
CA ARG A 163 -21.88 3.59 -15.85
C ARG A 163 -21.87 2.07 -15.93
N ARG A 164 -22.86 1.44 -15.28
CA ARG A 164 -23.06 -0.01 -15.34
C ARG A 164 -24.52 -0.37 -15.21
N LYS A 165 -24.98 -1.32 -16.02
CA LYS A 165 -26.28 -1.96 -15.83
C LYS A 165 -26.16 -3.07 -14.81
N LEU A 166 -27.05 -3.07 -13.82
CA LEU A 166 -27.19 -4.10 -12.81
C LEU A 166 -28.47 -4.89 -13.10
N ASN A 167 -28.33 -6.18 -13.36
CA ASN A 167 -29.46 -7.09 -13.41
C ASN A 167 -29.77 -7.56 -11.98
N ILE A 168 -30.92 -7.15 -11.45
CA ILE A 168 -31.40 -7.57 -10.14
C ILE A 168 -32.61 -8.47 -10.35
N PRO A 169 -32.53 -9.78 -10.07
CA PRO A 169 -33.61 -10.72 -10.34
C PRO A 169 -34.82 -10.44 -9.42
N ALA A 170 -36.01 -10.80 -9.88
CA ALA A 170 -37.25 -10.64 -9.10
C ALA A 170 -37.22 -11.41 -7.76
N THR A 171 -36.39 -12.45 -7.66
CA THR A 171 -36.16 -13.23 -6.44
C THR A 171 -35.48 -12.44 -5.32
N ASP A 172 -34.85 -11.31 -5.64
CA ASP A 172 -34.17 -10.44 -4.66
C ASP A 172 -35.07 -9.30 -4.15
N LYS A 173 -36.36 -9.25 -4.52
CA LYS A 173 -37.27 -8.14 -4.15
C LYS A 173 -37.37 -7.85 -2.65
N ASP A 174 -37.18 -8.88 -1.81
CA ASP A 174 -37.28 -8.80 -0.35
C ASP A 174 -35.89 -8.73 0.34
N LYS A 175 -34.81 -8.68 -0.45
CA LYS A 175 -33.44 -8.52 0.06
C LYS A 175 -33.11 -7.04 0.26
N ARG A 176 -32.11 -6.78 1.11
CA ARG A 176 -31.35 -5.53 1.10
C ARG A 176 -30.17 -5.67 0.16
N ILE A 177 -29.96 -4.64 -0.64
CA ILE A 177 -28.94 -4.61 -1.67
C ILE A 177 -28.13 -3.34 -1.49
N TYR A 178 -26.84 -3.53 -1.22
CA TYR A 178 -25.88 -2.47 -0.93
C TYR A 178 -24.82 -2.41 -2.02
N LEU A 179 -24.35 -1.19 -2.29
CA LEU A 179 -23.13 -0.94 -3.06
C LEU A 179 -21.98 -0.70 -2.08
N ASP A 180 -20.99 -1.59 -2.07
CA ASP A 180 -19.77 -1.41 -1.30
C ASP A 180 -18.64 -1.00 -2.25
N ILE A 181 -17.97 0.11 -1.96
CA ILE A 181 -16.83 0.61 -2.73
C ILE A 181 -15.62 0.62 -1.81
N ASP A 182 -14.57 -0.12 -2.17
CA ASP A 182 -13.38 -0.26 -1.32
C ASP A 182 -12.46 0.98 -1.38
N GLY A 183 -12.62 1.81 -2.42
CA GLY A 183 -11.96 3.10 -2.61
C GLY A 183 -12.25 3.70 -3.98
N ALA A 184 -12.49 5.01 -4.01
CA ALA A 184 -12.82 5.76 -5.21
C ALA A 184 -12.13 7.12 -5.13
N MET A 185 -11.12 7.34 -5.96
CA MET A 185 -10.32 8.56 -5.95
C MET A 185 -10.93 9.51 -6.97
N SER A 186 -11.61 10.59 -6.60
CA SER A 186 -12.15 11.03 -5.29
C SER A 186 -13.48 11.79 -5.47
N TYR A 187 -14.08 12.29 -4.37
CA TYR A 187 -15.37 13.02 -4.42
C TYR A 187 -16.50 12.22 -5.08
N ALA A 188 -16.62 10.94 -4.68
CA ALA A 188 -17.55 10.02 -5.30
C ALA A 188 -19.01 10.38 -5.00
N MET A 189 -19.84 10.41 -6.04
CA MET A 189 -21.29 10.58 -5.96
C MET A 189 -21.97 9.53 -6.84
N VAL A 190 -23.03 8.91 -6.32
CA VAL A 190 -23.63 7.70 -6.91
C VAL A 190 -25.11 7.89 -7.17
N TRP A 191 -25.55 7.55 -8.38
CA TRP A 191 -26.96 7.50 -8.77
C TRP A 191 -27.38 6.09 -9.17
N LEU A 192 -28.62 5.73 -8.84
CA LEU A 192 -29.27 4.53 -9.33
C LEU A 192 -30.63 4.88 -9.93
N ASN A 193 -30.86 4.51 -11.19
CA ASN A 193 -32.10 4.78 -11.91
C ASN A 193 -32.51 6.26 -11.87
N GLY A 194 -31.54 7.17 -12.02
CA GLY A 194 -31.76 8.62 -11.93
C GLY A 194 -31.90 9.18 -10.50
N ASN A 195 -31.81 8.35 -9.45
CA ASN A 195 -31.88 8.81 -8.07
C ASN A 195 -30.50 8.96 -7.45
N LEU A 196 -30.17 10.13 -6.92
CA LEU A 196 -28.95 10.32 -6.14
C LEU A 196 -29.05 9.41 -4.91
N VAL A 197 -28.12 8.48 -4.73
CA VAL A 197 -28.12 7.55 -3.60
C VAL A 197 -27.33 8.15 -2.43
N GLY A 198 -26.13 8.65 -2.70
CA GLY A 198 -25.19 9.17 -1.72
C GLY A 198 -23.78 9.28 -2.30
N GLY A 199 -22.77 9.29 -1.44
CA GLY A 199 -21.38 9.45 -1.88
C GLY A 199 -20.37 9.51 -0.72
N TRP A 200 -19.09 9.56 -1.07
CA TRP A 200 -18.00 9.64 -0.10
C TRP A 200 -16.84 10.47 -0.67
N PRO A 201 -16.49 11.63 -0.07
CA PRO A 201 -15.48 12.51 -0.62
C PRO A 201 -14.05 12.00 -0.50
N TYR A 202 -13.71 11.41 0.65
CA TYR A 202 -12.35 10.96 0.91
C TYR A 202 -11.98 9.75 0.05
N GLY A 203 -10.91 9.88 -0.75
CA GLY A 203 -10.64 8.91 -1.81
C GLY A 203 -10.20 7.53 -1.34
N TYR A 204 -9.66 7.43 -0.11
CA TYR A 204 -8.99 6.22 0.37
C TYR A 204 -9.85 5.32 1.26
N ASN A 205 -10.98 5.80 1.75
CA ASN A 205 -11.84 5.03 2.62
C ASN A 205 -12.80 4.13 1.84
N SER A 206 -13.13 3.00 2.45
CA SER A 206 -14.22 2.15 1.97
C SER A 206 -15.56 2.69 2.49
N PHE A 207 -16.63 2.56 1.71
CA PHE A 207 -17.96 3.01 2.10
C PHE A 207 -19.07 2.16 1.49
N ARG A 208 -20.27 2.25 2.06
CA ARG A 208 -21.47 1.52 1.66
C ARG A 208 -22.62 2.47 1.38
N LEU A 209 -23.40 2.16 0.36
CA LEU A 209 -24.67 2.84 0.05
C LEU A 209 -25.80 1.82 -0.07
N ASP A 210 -26.96 2.12 0.52
CA ASP A 210 -28.18 1.31 0.35
C ASP A 210 -28.84 1.63 -0.99
N LEU A 211 -28.81 0.65 -1.90
CA LEU A 211 -29.46 0.75 -3.21
C LEU A 211 -30.94 0.36 -3.16
N THR A 212 -31.37 -0.37 -2.12
CA THR A 212 -32.67 -1.01 -2.04
C THR A 212 -33.85 -0.08 -2.38
N PRO A 213 -33.91 1.17 -1.86
CA PRO A 213 -35.03 2.06 -2.14
C PRO A 213 -35.19 2.46 -3.61
N TYR A 214 -34.14 2.31 -4.43
CA TYR A 214 -34.09 2.80 -5.81
C TYR A 214 -34.06 1.67 -6.85
N ILE A 215 -34.04 0.41 -6.41
CA ILE A 215 -33.99 -0.77 -7.28
C ILE A 215 -35.36 -1.07 -7.87
N THR A 216 -35.36 -1.52 -9.13
CA THR A 216 -36.46 -2.18 -9.82
C THR A 216 -36.14 -3.68 -9.93
N PRO A 217 -36.68 -4.55 -9.04
CA PRO A 217 -36.45 -5.99 -9.12
C PRO A 217 -37.07 -6.59 -10.40
N GLY A 218 -36.43 -7.63 -10.94
CA GLY A 218 -36.89 -8.29 -12.17
C GLY A 218 -36.55 -7.53 -13.46
N GLY A 219 -35.66 -6.54 -13.40
CA GLY A 219 -35.25 -5.76 -14.55
C GLY A 219 -33.86 -5.14 -14.40
N ASP A 220 -33.47 -4.38 -15.42
CA ASP A 220 -32.21 -3.66 -15.45
C ASP A 220 -32.27 -2.38 -14.63
N ASN A 221 -31.20 -2.15 -13.87
CA ASN A 221 -30.99 -0.97 -13.04
C ASN A 221 -29.75 -0.23 -13.53
N GLN A 222 -29.87 1.06 -13.80
CA GLN A 222 -28.75 1.88 -14.29
C GLN A 222 -28.01 2.52 -13.11
N LEU A 223 -26.82 2.01 -12.83
CA LEU A 223 -25.88 2.62 -11.88
C LEU A 223 -24.99 3.64 -12.61
N ALA A 224 -24.80 4.80 -12.00
CA ALA A 224 -23.87 5.83 -12.47
C ALA A 224 -23.07 6.37 -11.28
N ILE A 225 -21.76 6.48 -11.44
CA ILE A 225 -20.85 7.01 -10.42
C ILE A 225 -20.04 8.13 -11.04
N ARG A 226 -20.07 9.30 -10.41
CA ARG A 226 -19.27 10.47 -10.76
C ARG A 226 -18.13 10.61 -9.78
N LEU A 227 -16.92 10.84 -10.29
CA LEU A 227 -15.72 11.19 -9.54
C LEU A 227 -15.26 12.59 -9.95
N ASP A 228 -14.64 13.33 -9.03
CA ASP A 228 -14.13 14.67 -9.25
C ASP A 228 -12.83 14.89 -8.48
N ASN A 229 -11.73 14.56 -9.16
CA ASN A 229 -10.40 14.58 -8.59
C ASN A 229 -9.86 16.00 -8.65
N PRO A 230 -9.65 16.66 -7.49
CA PRO A 230 -9.16 18.02 -7.50
C PRO A 230 -7.71 18.08 -7.98
N ALA A 231 -7.31 19.22 -8.54
CA ALA A 231 -5.91 19.51 -8.80
C ALA A 231 -5.20 19.88 -7.50
N ASN A 232 -3.90 19.58 -7.38
CA ASN A 232 -3.10 19.93 -6.20
C ASN A 232 -3.73 19.44 -4.87
N SER A 233 -4.20 18.19 -4.87
CA SER A 233 -4.93 17.58 -3.76
C SER A 233 -4.10 16.58 -2.94
N ALA A 234 -2.85 16.33 -3.34
CA ALA A 234 -1.96 15.34 -2.74
C ALA A 234 -0.50 15.72 -2.94
N ARG A 235 0.38 15.26 -2.03
CA ARG A 235 1.85 15.41 -2.14
C ARG A 235 2.51 14.30 -2.97
N TRP A 236 1.80 13.20 -3.18
CA TRP A 236 2.17 12.03 -3.98
C TRP A 236 1.13 11.80 -5.09
N TYR A 237 1.34 10.81 -5.96
CA TYR A 237 0.37 10.41 -6.97
C TYR A 237 -0.87 9.74 -6.34
N PRO A 238 -2.07 10.35 -6.38
CA PRO A 238 -3.26 9.75 -5.79
C PRO A 238 -3.90 8.67 -6.70
N GLY A 239 -3.58 8.66 -7.99
CA GLY A 239 -4.37 7.99 -9.02
C GLY A 239 -5.65 8.73 -9.39
N GLY A 240 -6.47 8.14 -10.25
CA GLY A 240 -7.83 8.60 -10.45
C GLY A 240 -8.75 7.52 -10.95
N GLY A 241 -9.91 7.35 -10.31
CA GLY A 241 -10.89 6.35 -10.72
C GLY A 241 -11.43 5.51 -9.57
N LEU A 242 -12.23 4.52 -9.94
CA LEU A 242 -12.62 3.40 -9.09
C LEU A 242 -11.43 2.43 -8.99
N TYR A 243 -10.39 2.88 -8.29
CA TYR A 243 -9.06 2.26 -8.23
C TYR A 243 -8.97 1.07 -7.25
N ARG A 244 -10.06 0.75 -6.56
CA ARG A 244 -10.24 -0.49 -5.78
C ARG A 244 -11.55 -1.19 -6.18
N ASN A 245 -11.78 -2.36 -5.59
CA ASN A 245 -12.92 -3.21 -5.93
C ASN A 245 -14.27 -2.57 -5.58
N VAL A 246 -15.28 -2.90 -6.38
CA VAL A 246 -16.68 -2.52 -6.17
C VAL A 246 -17.54 -3.77 -6.06
N TRP A 247 -18.42 -3.81 -5.06
CA TRP A 247 -19.20 -4.98 -4.73
C TRP A 247 -20.69 -4.65 -4.63
N LEU A 248 -21.52 -5.62 -5.04
CA LEU A 248 -22.92 -5.67 -4.69
C LEU A 248 -23.10 -6.65 -3.53
N THR A 249 -23.53 -6.15 -2.38
CA THR A 249 -23.82 -6.98 -1.20
C THR A 249 -25.32 -7.19 -1.07
N LYS A 250 -25.78 -8.43 -1.12
CA LYS A 250 -27.20 -8.80 -0.97
C LYS A 250 -27.39 -9.60 0.31
N VAL A 251 -28.36 -9.21 1.13
CA VAL A 251 -28.63 -9.84 2.43
C VAL A 251 -30.13 -9.85 2.74
N ALA A 252 -30.54 -10.70 3.68
CA ALA A 252 -31.89 -10.64 4.24
C ALA A 252 -32.11 -9.33 5.03
N PRO A 253 -33.36 -8.89 5.26
CA PRO A 253 -33.65 -7.69 6.06
C PRO A 253 -33.05 -7.71 7.47
N VAL A 254 -32.94 -8.90 8.07
CA VAL A 254 -32.18 -9.15 9.28
C VAL A 254 -30.84 -9.78 8.91
N HIS A 255 -29.74 -9.15 9.28
CA HIS A 255 -28.40 -9.60 8.91
C HIS A 255 -27.35 -9.05 9.88
N VAL A 256 -26.13 -9.60 9.85
CA VAL A 256 -24.97 -8.99 10.52
C VAL A 256 -24.65 -7.66 9.85
N ALA A 257 -24.60 -6.58 10.62
CA ALA A 257 -24.39 -5.21 10.14
C ALA A 257 -23.07 -5.06 9.36
N GLN A 258 -22.93 -3.96 8.60
CA GLN A 258 -21.67 -3.63 7.93
C GLN A 258 -20.53 -3.59 8.95
N TRP A 259 -19.49 -4.42 8.74
CA TRP A 259 -18.37 -4.58 9.68
C TRP A 259 -18.82 -4.81 11.13
N GLY A 260 -19.95 -5.52 11.28
CA GLY A 260 -20.66 -5.68 12.54
C GLY A 260 -19.95 -6.53 13.59
N THR A 261 -18.77 -7.07 13.30
CA THR A 261 -18.00 -7.90 14.22
C THR A 261 -16.77 -7.17 14.75
N PHE A 262 -16.49 -7.38 16.04
CA PHE A 262 -15.24 -7.03 16.67
C PHE A 262 -14.76 -8.22 17.49
N ILE A 263 -13.59 -8.76 17.14
CA ILE A 263 -12.96 -9.88 17.83
C ILE A 263 -11.69 -9.37 18.51
N HIS A 264 -11.59 -9.60 19.81
CA HIS A 264 -10.37 -9.35 20.58
C HIS A 264 -10.15 -10.43 21.63
N MET A 265 -8.95 -10.44 22.24
CA MET A 265 -8.53 -11.50 23.14
C MET A 265 -8.10 -10.91 24.49
N PRO A 266 -8.98 -10.92 25.51
CA PRO A 266 -8.65 -10.35 26.81
C PRO A 266 -7.55 -11.14 27.54
N THR A 267 -7.45 -12.45 27.32
CA THR A 267 -6.45 -13.31 27.94
C THR A 267 -5.87 -14.31 26.95
N ILE A 268 -4.54 -14.44 26.93
CA ILE A 268 -3.80 -15.29 26.00
C ILE A 268 -2.65 -15.99 26.73
N SER A 269 -2.56 -17.29 26.53
CA SER A 269 -1.41 -18.12 26.89
C SER A 269 -1.20 -19.22 25.84
N THR A 270 -0.13 -19.99 25.97
CA THR A 270 0.07 -21.18 25.13
C THR A 270 -0.92 -22.30 25.43
N ALA A 271 -1.53 -22.33 26.63
CA ALA A 271 -2.49 -23.35 27.04
C ALA A 271 -3.93 -23.02 26.60
N SER A 272 -4.30 -21.74 26.63
CA SER A 272 -5.62 -21.27 26.22
C SER A 272 -5.63 -19.79 25.87
N ALA A 273 -6.57 -19.40 25.01
CA ALA A 273 -6.94 -18.00 24.77
C ALA A 273 -8.46 -17.84 24.89
N THR A 274 -8.89 -16.77 25.56
CA THR A 274 -10.28 -16.32 25.51
C THR A 274 -10.44 -15.41 24.30
N VAL A 275 -11.45 -15.69 23.49
CA VAL A 275 -11.84 -14.91 22.33
C VAL A 275 -13.19 -14.30 22.62
N ASP A 276 -13.24 -12.97 22.67
CA ASP A 276 -14.47 -12.21 22.84
C ASP A 276 -14.92 -11.70 21.47
N LEU A 277 -16.21 -11.76 21.23
CA LEU A 277 -16.88 -11.29 20.02
C LEU A 277 -17.98 -10.30 20.41
N THR A 278 -17.88 -9.08 19.92
CA THR A 278 -19.05 -8.19 19.79
C THR A 278 -19.61 -8.32 18.39
N LEU A 279 -20.89 -8.66 18.29
CA LEU A 279 -21.63 -8.82 17.05
C LEU A 279 -22.79 -7.82 17.02
N ASN A 280 -22.92 -7.07 15.92
CA ASN A 280 -24.02 -6.15 15.67
C ASN A 280 -24.95 -6.77 14.63
N ILE A 281 -26.18 -7.04 15.03
CA ILE A 281 -27.23 -7.56 14.15
C ILE A 281 -28.18 -6.43 13.84
N GLU A 282 -28.40 -6.19 12.56
CA GLU A 282 -29.26 -5.14 12.06
C GLU A 282 -30.58 -5.71 11.57
N ASN A 283 -31.69 -5.09 11.95
CA ASN A 283 -33.01 -5.37 11.38
C ASN A 283 -33.50 -4.15 10.62
N THR A 284 -33.34 -4.19 9.31
CA THR A 284 -33.85 -3.17 8.38
C THR A 284 -35.30 -3.44 7.96
N GLY A 285 -35.92 -4.53 8.43
CA GLY A 285 -37.32 -4.85 8.17
C GLY A 285 -38.29 -3.93 8.93
N THR A 286 -39.58 -4.24 8.85
CA THR A 286 -40.65 -3.44 9.49
C THR A 286 -41.18 -4.01 10.80
N THR A 287 -40.84 -5.26 11.12
CA THR A 287 -41.29 -5.93 12.35
C THR A 287 -40.12 -6.44 13.18
N GLU A 288 -40.30 -6.49 14.49
CA GLU A 288 -39.35 -7.14 15.39
C GLU A 288 -39.25 -8.64 15.05
N GLN A 289 -38.03 -9.19 15.08
CA GLN A 289 -37.77 -10.59 14.76
C GLN A 289 -37.04 -11.30 15.91
N PRO A 290 -37.45 -12.52 16.29
CA PRO A 290 -36.67 -13.39 17.16
C PRO A 290 -35.56 -14.05 16.32
N VAL A 291 -34.31 -13.73 16.64
CA VAL A 291 -33.11 -14.18 15.91
C VAL A 291 -32.31 -15.09 16.80
N GLU A 292 -32.08 -16.33 16.35
CA GLU A 292 -31.11 -17.25 16.93
C GLU A 292 -29.74 -17.03 16.27
N VAL A 293 -28.69 -16.99 17.08
CA VAL A 293 -27.32 -16.70 16.68
C VAL A 293 -26.43 -17.86 17.07
N ILE A 294 -25.71 -18.39 16.08
CA ILE A 294 -24.71 -19.44 16.28
C ILE A 294 -23.40 -18.95 15.66
N THR A 295 -22.32 -18.89 16.46
CA THR A 295 -20.99 -18.55 15.95
C THR A 295 -19.98 -19.65 16.27
N GLU A 296 -19.28 -20.13 15.25
CA GLU A 296 -18.31 -21.23 15.35
C GLU A 296 -16.94 -20.80 14.81
N VAL A 297 -15.87 -21.26 15.45
CA VAL A 297 -14.48 -20.92 15.10
C VAL A 297 -13.78 -22.10 14.42
N PHE A 298 -13.07 -21.79 13.34
CA PHE A 298 -12.27 -22.75 12.56
C PHE A 298 -10.86 -22.19 12.34
N ALA A 299 -9.86 -23.08 12.27
CA ALA A 299 -8.53 -22.72 11.78
C ALA A 299 -8.53 -22.60 10.25
N LEU A 300 -7.61 -21.79 9.73
CA LEU A 300 -7.34 -21.64 8.31
C LEU A 300 -5.98 -22.23 7.94
N ASN A 301 -5.89 -22.82 6.74
CA ASN A 301 -4.59 -23.16 6.14
C ASN A 301 -3.89 -21.91 5.58
N ALA A 302 -2.67 -22.11 5.04
CA ALA A 302 -1.89 -21.05 4.40
C ALA A 302 -2.57 -20.42 3.17
N SER A 303 -3.55 -21.09 2.56
CA SER A 303 -4.40 -20.57 1.47
C SER A 303 -5.70 -19.93 1.98
N LEU A 304 -5.81 -19.69 3.29
CA LEU A 304 -6.96 -19.10 3.98
C LEU A 304 -8.27 -19.89 3.81
N GLN A 305 -8.17 -21.20 3.60
CA GLN A 305 -9.33 -22.11 3.55
C GLN A 305 -9.55 -22.76 4.92
N ARG A 306 -10.82 -22.96 5.29
CA ARG A 306 -11.21 -23.65 6.54
C ARG A 306 -10.60 -25.05 6.58
N THR A 307 -9.98 -25.41 7.70
CA THR A 307 -9.41 -26.75 7.92
C THR A 307 -10.02 -27.46 9.12
N GLY A 308 -10.23 -28.77 9.00
CA GLY A 308 -10.66 -29.62 10.11
C GLY A 308 -12.09 -29.35 10.58
N ASN A 309 -12.42 -29.86 11.77
CA ASN A 309 -13.70 -29.65 12.44
C ASN A 309 -13.71 -28.34 13.23
N LYS A 310 -14.90 -27.92 13.69
CA LYS A 310 -15.06 -26.80 14.63
C LYS A 310 -14.09 -26.92 15.80
N LEU A 311 -13.37 -25.84 16.11
CA LEU A 311 -12.47 -25.76 17.26
C LEU A 311 -13.18 -25.30 18.53
N ALA A 312 -14.10 -24.35 18.39
CA ALA A 312 -14.81 -23.72 19.49
C ALA A 312 -16.14 -23.14 18.98
N GLY A 313 -17.13 -23.02 19.87
CA GLY A 313 -18.42 -22.38 19.57
C GLY A 313 -18.79 -21.40 20.67
N PHE A 314 -19.22 -20.20 20.29
CA PHE A 314 -19.77 -19.23 21.23
C PHE A 314 -21.10 -19.74 21.79
N PRO A 315 -21.50 -19.32 23.00
CA PRO A 315 -22.82 -19.62 23.53
C PRO A 315 -23.91 -19.25 22.52
N HIS A 316 -24.86 -20.16 22.30
CA HIS A 316 -26.02 -19.88 21.47
C HIS A 316 -26.83 -18.76 22.12
N ALA A 317 -27.32 -17.84 21.31
CA ALA A 317 -28.12 -16.73 21.80
C ALA A 317 -29.39 -16.57 20.99
N THR A 318 -30.47 -16.19 21.66
CA THR A 318 -31.73 -15.79 21.03
C THR A 318 -32.07 -14.39 21.49
N LEU A 319 -32.25 -13.46 20.56
CA LEU A 319 -32.56 -12.07 20.86
C LEU A 319 -33.70 -11.57 19.98
N ARG A 320 -34.40 -10.53 20.44
CA ARG A 320 -35.45 -9.85 19.67
C ARG A 320 -34.85 -8.58 19.09
N VAL A 321 -34.72 -8.53 17.76
CA VAL A 321 -34.10 -7.40 17.07
C VAL A 321 -35.21 -6.49 16.53
N LYS A 322 -35.29 -5.27 17.06
CA LYS A 322 -36.30 -4.28 16.65
C LYS A 322 -35.96 -3.64 15.29
N PRO A 323 -36.97 -3.23 14.50
CA PRO A 323 -36.78 -2.48 13.27
C PRO A 323 -35.91 -1.23 13.47
N GLY A 324 -35.01 -0.95 12.53
CA GLY A 324 -34.18 0.26 12.50
C GLY A 324 -33.06 0.30 13.55
N ILE A 325 -32.84 -0.79 14.29
CA ILE A 325 -31.82 -0.87 15.34
C ILE A 325 -30.71 -1.84 14.94
N LYS A 326 -29.46 -1.45 15.22
CA LYS A 326 -28.29 -2.34 15.26
C LYS A 326 -28.17 -2.84 16.70
N GLN A 327 -28.59 -4.08 16.95
CA GLN A 327 -28.59 -4.67 18.29
C GLN A 327 -27.22 -5.35 18.55
N PRO A 328 -26.43 -4.86 19.51
CA PRO A 328 -25.18 -5.51 19.89
C PRO A 328 -25.46 -6.75 20.75
N ILE A 329 -24.62 -7.76 20.59
CA ILE A 329 -24.44 -8.90 21.49
C ILE A 329 -22.95 -9.12 21.72
N THR A 330 -22.55 -9.30 22.97
CA THR A 330 -21.17 -9.65 23.33
C THR A 330 -21.16 -11.04 23.94
N SER A 331 -20.23 -11.88 23.50
CA SER A 331 -20.02 -13.22 24.05
C SER A 331 -18.56 -13.64 23.94
N SER A 332 -18.20 -14.69 24.67
CA SER A 332 -16.83 -15.18 24.77
C SER A 332 -16.76 -16.67 24.55
N VAL A 333 -15.63 -17.15 24.05
CA VAL A 333 -15.31 -18.57 23.95
C VAL A 333 -13.84 -18.83 24.25
N THR A 334 -13.52 -19.96 24.88
CA THR A 334 -12.13 -20.37 25.12
C THR A 334 -11.64 -21.34 24.05
N ILE A 335 -10.50 -21.03 23.44
CA ILE A 335 -9.77 -21.93 22.54
C ILE A 335 -8.61 -22.54 23.33
N LYS A 336 -8.55 -23.87 23.42
CA LYS A 336 -7.44 -24.60 24.05
C LYS A 336 -6.29 -24.78 23.06
N ASN A 337 -5.06 -24.69 23.55
CA ASN A 337 -3.82 -24.83 22.78
C ASN A 337 -3.83 -24.00 21.48
N PRO A 338 -4.09 -22.68 21.56
CA PRO A 338 -4.22 -21.84 20.37
C PRO A 338 -2.90 -21.79 19.57
N LEU A 339 -3.02 -21.78 18.25
CA LEU A 339 -1.90 -21.47 17.36
C LEU A 339 -1.81 -19.95 17.26
N LEU A 340 -0.73 -19.38 17.79
CA LEU A 340 -0.58 -17.92 17.88
C LEU A 340 -0.15 -17.30 16.56
N TRP A 341 -0.79 -16.21 16.17
CA TRP A 341 -0.35 -15.35 15.06
C TRP A 341 0.88 -14.54 15.49
N GLY A 342 1.87 -14.40 14.62
CA GLY A 342 3.00 -13.50 14.84
C GLY A 342 3.94 -13.39 13.63
N PRO A 343 4.86 -12.41 13.62
CA PRO A 343 5.70 -12.14 12.48
C PRO A 343 6.83 -13.18 12.29
N PRO A 344 7.07 -13.68 11.07
CA PRO A 344 8.28 -14.43 10.74
C PRO A 344 9.56 -13.58 10.92
N PRO A 345 10.74 -14.22 11.09
CA PRO A 345 10.95 -15.67 11.11
C PRO A 345 10.73 -16.31 12.49
N ALA A 346 10.65 -15.50 13.56
CA ALA A 346 10.60 -16.01 14.94
C ALA A 346 9.24 -16.62 15.33
N GLN A 347 8.18 -16.29 14.58
CA GLN A 347 6.80 -16.70 14.82
C GLN A 347 6.10 -17.05 13.49
N LYS A 348 4.85 -17.52 13.57
CA LYS A 348 4.07 -17.95 12.40
C LYS A 348 2.73 -17.20 12.34
N PRO A 349 2.25 -16.78 11.16
CA PRO A 349 0.99 -16.05 11.01
C PRO A 349 -0.22 -17.00 10.95
N TYR A 350 -0.51 -17.72 12.04
CA TYR A 350 -1.69 -18.60 12.09
C TYR A 350 -2.99 -17.78 12.09
N MET A 351 -3.94 -18.18 11.25
CA MET A 351 -5.21 -17.47 11.07
C MET A 351 -6.41 -18.36 11.42
N TYR A 352 -7.48 -17.71 11.84
CA TYR A 352 -8.77 -18.31 12.18
C TYR A 352 -9.90 -17.59 11.44
N VAL A 353 -11.07 -18.23 11.41
CA VAL A 353 -12.33 -17.60 10.99
C VAL A 353 -13.43 -17.91 11.99
N ALA A 354 -14.16 -16.88 12.40
CA ALA A 354 -15.44 -17.02 13.10
C ALA A 354 -16.57 -16.96 12.05
N VAL A 355 -17.40 -17.99 12.01
CA VAL A 355 -18.55 -18.11 11.10
C VAL A 355 -19.82 -17.90 11.91
N THR A 356 -20.45 -16.75 11.75
CA THR A 356 -21.71 -16.37 12.41
C THR A 356 -22.88 -16.70 11.50
N ARG A 357 -23.87 -17.43 12.03
CA ARG A 357 -25.11 -17.79 11.36
C ARG A 357 -26.31 -17.26 12.12
N LEU A 358 -27.24 -16.65 11.41
CA LEU A 358 -28.48 -16.12 11.96
C LEU A 358 -29.67 -16.96 11.50
N TYR A 359 -30.58 -17.29 12.41
CA TYR A 359 -31.78 -18.07 12.13
C TYR A 359 -33.04 -17.36 12.60
N ILE A 360 -34.11 -17.48 11.83
CA ILE A 360 -35.47 -17.12 12.23
C ILE A 360 -36.35 -18.36 12.05
N LYS A 361 -37.02 -18.80 13.13
CA LYS A 361 -37.88 -20.00 13.11
C LYS A 361 -37.18 -21.25 12.53
N GLY A 362 -35.90 -21.44 12.88
CA GLY A 362 -35.07 -22.56 12.40
C GLY A 362 -34.55 -22.41 10.95
N GLN A 363 -34.94 -21.36 10.22
CA GLN A 363 -34.43 -21.09 8.87
C GLN A 363 -33.18 -20.20 8.94
N LEU A 364 -32.10 -20.65 8.33
CA LEU A 364 -30.88 -19.84 8.14
C LEU A 364 -31.20 -18.66 7.22
N ILE A 365 -30.86 -17.43 7.64
CA ILE A 365 -31.13 -16.20 6.89
C ILE A 365 -29.87 -15.41 6.52
N ASP A 366 -28.76 -15.63 7.23
CA ASP A 366 -27.49 -14.94 7.00
C ASP A 366 -26.31 -15.80 7.48
N GLU A 367 -25.18 -15.76 6.76
CA GLU A 367 -23.89 -16.31 7.17
C GLU A 367 -22.80 -15.25 6.94
N TYR A 368 -22.02 -14.94 7.99
CA TYR A 368 -20.98 -13.91 7.97
C TYR A 368 -19.65 -14.47 8.51
N GLU A 369 -18.57 -14.27 7.76
CA GLU A 369 -17.22 -14.68 8.16
C GLU A 369 -16.42 -13.49 8.70
N THR A 370 -15.77 -13.68 9.85
CA THR A 370 -14.76 -12.74 10.38
C THR A 370 -13.43 -13.46 10.52
N ARG A 371 -12.44 -13.08 9.73
CA ARG A 371 -11.06 -13.59 9.87
C ARG A 371 -10.35 -12.85 11.00
N PHE A 372 -9.54 -13.58 11.75
CA PHE A 372 -8.76 -13.01 12.85
C PHE A 372 -7.53 -13.87 13.15
N GLY A 373 -6.62 -13.35 13.97
CA GLY A 373 -5.47 -14.08 14.52
C GLY A 373 -5.40 -13.92 16.03
N ILE A 374 -4.88 -14.93 16.74
CA ILE A 374 -4.72 -14.91 18.19
C ILE A 374 -3.31 -14.49 18.51
N ARG A 375 -3.12 -13.30 19.08
CA ARG A 375 -1.79 -12.79 19.50
C ARG A 375 -1.89 -11.82 20.65
N SER A 376 -0.85 -11.76 21.48
CA SER A 376 -0.68 -10.69 22.47
C SER A 376 0.32 -9.64 21.97
N LEU A 377 0.07 -8.39 22.33
CA LEU A 377 0.94 -7.24 22.08
C LEU A 377 1.27 -6.58 23.42
N GLN A 378 2.54 -6.25 23.63
CA GLN A 378 2.97 -5.42 24.74
C GLN A 378 3.90 -4.33 24.22
N PHE A 379 3.58 -3.08 24.56
CA PHE A 379 4.35 -1.89 24.21
C PHE A 379 5.07 -1.43 25.48
N ASP A 380 6.37 -1.62 25.52
CA ASP A 380 7.21 -1.32 26.69
C ASP A 380 8.20 -0.21 26.33
N ALA A 381 8.39 0.75 27.24
CA ALA A 381 9.26 1.90 27.00
C ALA A 381 10.75 1.53 26.92
N GLU A 382 11.15 0.43 27.58
CA GLU A 382 12.54 0.00 27.70
C GLU A 382 12.84 -1.22 26.82
N LYS A 383 11.87 -2.14 26.71
CA LYS A 383 12.00 -3.40 25.96
C LYS A 383 11.47 -3.32 24.52
N GLY A 384 10.85 -2.20 24.15
CA GLY A 384 10.21 -2.02 22.86
C GLY A 384 8.95 -2.89 22.68
N LEU A 385 8.69 -3.31 21.45
CA LEU A 385 7.52 -4.12 21.11
C LEU A 385 7.76 -5.59 21.46
N GLN A 386 6.81 -6.23 22.12
CA GLN A 386 6.77 -7.68 22.29
C GLN A 386 5.50 -8.25 21.66
N VAL A 387 5.66 -9.33 20.88
CA VAL A 387 4.56 -10.10 20.29
C VAL A 387 4.61 -11.49 20.88
N ASN A 388 3.51 -11.97 21.49
CA ASN A 388 3.45 -13.27 22.14
C ASN A 388 4.58 -13.47 23.19
N GLY A 389 4.88 -12.40 23.95
CA GLY A 389 5.92 -12.39 24.99
C GLY A 389 7.37 -12.42 24.47
N LYS A 390 7.59 -12.31 23.16
CA LYS A 390 8.93 -12.24 22.56
C LYS A 390 9.22 -10.82 22.05
N PRO A 391 10.38 -10.22 22.37
CA PRO A 391 10.79 -8.95 21.78
C PRO A 391 10.87 -9.03 20.26
N ILE A 392 10.31 -8.03 19.58
CA ILE A 392 10.36 -7.88 18.13
C ILE A 392 10.88 -6.48 17.83
N ARG A 393 12.08 -6.40 17.23
CA ARG A 393 12.59 -5.18 16.62
C ARG A 393 11.75 -4.85 15.39
N ILE A 394 11.21 -3.64 15.31
CA ILE A 394 10.49 -3.17 14.13
C ILE A 394 11.53 -2.86 13.03
N GLN A 395 11.52 -3.69 11.99
CA GLN A 395 12.28 -3.52 10.75
C GLN A 395 11.26 -3.17 9.68
N GLY A 396 10.83 -1.92 9.69
CA GLY A 396 9.68 -1.46 8.94
C GLY A 396 10.02 -0.55 7.77
N VAL A 397 9.08 -0.43 6.85
CA VAL A 397 9.12 0.55 5.76
C VAL A 397 7.78 1.29 5.65
N ASN A 398 7.84 2.54 5.20
CA ASN A 398 6.68 3.28 4.70
C ASN A 398 6.37 2.84 3.27
N GLN A 399 5.08 2.66 2.95
CA GLN A 399 4.60 2.30 1.61
C GLN A 399 3.43 3.19 1.21
N HIS A 400 3.54 3.82 0.04
CA HIS A 400 2.41 4.39 -0.68
C HIS A 400 1.55 3.30 -1.34
N HIS A 401 0.38 3.68 -1.85
CA HIS A 401 -0.62 2.73 -2.36
C HIS A 401 -0.43 2.31 -3.81
N ASP A 402 0.38 3.03 -4.59
CA ASP A 402 0.58 2.69 -6.00
C ASP A 402 1.39 1.41 -6.19
N LEU A 403 1.14 0.75 -7.31
CA LEU A 403 1.77 -0.51 -7.70
C LEU A 403 2.73 -0.28 -8.88
N GLY A 404 3.46 0.84 -8.83
CA GLY A 404 4.41 1.29 -9.84
C GLY A 404 3.72 1.60 -11.17
N ALA A 405 4.16 0.93 -12.23
CA ALA A 405 3.62 1.12 -13.58
C ALA A 405 2.13 0.73 -13.76
N LEU A 406 1.52 0.07 -12.76
CA LEU A 406 0.08 -0.20 -12.72
C LEU A 406 -0.73 0.95 -12.10
N GLY A 407 -0.06 1.94 -11.51
CA GLY A 407 -0.69 3.08 -10.87
C GLY A 407 -1.45 2.68 -9.62
N ALA A 408 -2.57 3.34 -9.37
CA ALA A 408 -3.39 3.09 -8.19
C ALA A 408 -4.31 1.87 -8.36
N ALA A 409 -4.56 1.38 -9.58
CA ALA A 409 -5.48 0.26 -9.82
C ALA A 409 -5.01 -0.99 -9.07
N PHE A 410 -5.70 -1.31 -7.97
CA PHE A 410 -5.20 -2.30 -7.02
C PHE A 410 -5.14 -3.70 -7.64
N ASN A 411 -4.02 -4.38 -7.46
CA ASN A 411 -3.81 -5.75 -7.90
C ASN A 411 -3.12 -6.57 -6.80
N THR A 412 -3.79 -7.63 -6.35
CA THR A 412 -3.29 -8.49 -5.26
C THR A 412 -1.93 -9.10 -5.57
N ARG A 413 -1.65 -9.52 -6.81
CA ARG A 413 -0.35 -10.12 -7.15
C ARG A 413 0.78 -9.09 -7.15
N ALA A 414 0.53 -7.87 -7.63
CA ALA A 414 1.52 -6.81 -7.57
C ALA A 414 1.85 -6.41 -6.12
N ALA A 415 0.83 -6.27 -5.26
CA ALA A 415 1.02 -6.02 -3.84
C ALA A 415 1.75 -7.18 -3.12
N GLU A 416 1.40 -8.42 -3.44
CA GLU A 416 2.08 -9.62 -2.93
C GLU A 416 3.56 -9.62 -3.32
N ARG A 417 3.89 -9.31 -4.59
CA ARG A 417 5.28 -9.15 -5.05
C ARG A 417 6.03 -8.08 -4.25
N GLN A 418 5.41 -6.93 -3.99
CA GLN A 418 6.05 -5.88 -3.18
C GLN A 418 6.39 -6.39 -1.77
N LEU A 419 5.44 -7.08 -1.12
CA LEU A 419 5.63 -7.67 0.20
C LEU A 419 6.65 -8.83 0.21
N GLU A 420 6.68 -9.67 -0.83
CA GLU A 420 7.68 -10.74 -0.99
C GLU A 420 9.11 -10.17 -1.00
N MET A 421 9.32 -9.09 -1.76
CA MET A 421 10.62 -8.43 -1.84
C MET A 421 11.00 -7.72 -0.54
N LEU A 422 10.03 -7.11 0.16
CA LEU A 422 10.26 -6.55 1.49
C LEU A 422 10.58 -7.66 2.50
N ARG A 423 9.93 -8.82 2.43
CA ARG A 423 10.31 -9.97 3.27
C ARG A 423 11.75 -10.42 2.99
N GLU A 424 12.16 -10.43 1.73
CA GLU A 424 13.52 -10.78 1.33
C GLU A 424 14.57 -9.82 1.92
N LEU A 425 14.25 -8.52 1.93
CA LEU A 425 15.04 -7.45 2.58
C LEU A 425 15.26 -7.73 4.08
N GLY A 426 14.33 -8.43 4.73
CA GLY A 426 14.28 -8.59 6.19
C GLY A 426 13.18 -7.76 6.84
N CYS A 427 12.34 -7.07 6.07
CA CYS A 427 11.23 -6.28 6.58
C CYS A 427 10.23 -7.18 7.33
N ASN A 428 9.76 -6.71 8.49
CA ASN A 428 8.73 -7.38 9.28
C ASN A 428 7.54 -6.47 9.62
N ALA A 429 7.59 -5.18 9.28
CA ALA A 429 6.52 -4.23 9.54
C ALA A 429 6.28 -3.27 8.36
N ILE A 430 5.06 -2.79 8.20
CA ILE A 430 4.66 -1.82 7.17
C ILE A 430 3.92 -0.67 7.85
N ARG A 431 4.27 0.57 7.54
CA ARG A 431 3.44 1.75 7.84
C ARG A 431 2.74 2.16 6.54
N LEU A 432 1.42 2.27 6.60
CA LEU A 432 0.57 2.55 5.44
C LEU A 432 0.43 4.05 5.20
N SER A 433 1.56 4.66 4.87
CA SER A 433 1.73 6.10 4.67
C SER A 433 0.95 6.61 3.45
N HIS A 434 0.00 7.54 3.58
CA HIS A 434 -0.60 8.06 4.81
C HIS A 434 -2.12 8.01 4.71
N ASN A 435 -2.63 6.83 4.37
CA ASN A 435 -4.03 6.63 4.05
C ASN A 435 -4.46 5.17 4.18
N PRO A 436 -5.76 4.91 4.43
CA PRO A 436 -6.26 3.54 4.57
C PRO A 436 -5.93 2.69 3.35
N PRO A 437 -5.45 1.45 3.53
CA PRO A 437 -5.02 0.57 2.44
C PRO A 437 -6.21 -0.08 1.73
N ALA A 438 -5.93 -0.81 0.65
CA ALA A 438 -6.91 -1.74 0.10
C ALA A 438 -7.13 -2.91 1.08
N PRO A 439 -8.35 -3.43 1.24
CA PRO A 439 -8.63 -4.56 2.14
C PRO A 439 -7.76 -5.79 1.84
N GLU A 440 -7.47 -6.04 0.57
CA GLU A 440 -6.63 -7.15 0.14
C GLU A 440 -5.17 -7.00 0.57
N LEU A 441 -4.64 -5.78 0.72
CA LEU A 441 -3.29 -5.56 1.23
C LEU A 441 -3.20 -5.97 2.71
N LEU A 442 -4.20 -5.63 3.52
CA LEU A 442 -4.26 -6.08 4.92
C LEU A 442 -4.42 -7.60 5.04
N ALA A 443 -5.20 -8.22 4.15
CA ALA A 443 -5.29 -9.68 4.09
C ALA A 443 -3.93 -10.34 3.74
N LEU A 444 -3.12 -9.70 2.89
CA LEU A 444 -1.75 -10.15 2.62
C LEU A 444 -0.85 -9.94 3.84
N THR A 445 -0.90 -8.79 4.52
CA THR A 445 -0.07 -8.57 5.71
C THR A 445 -0.41 -9.52 6.85
N ASP A 446 -1.68 -9.86 7.02
CA ASP A 446 -2.12 -10.90 7.96
C ASP A 446 -1.51 -12.26 7.64
N SER A 447 -1.70 -12.72 6.40
CA SER A 447 -1.31 -14.07 5.98
C SER A 447 0.20 -14.25 5.84
N MET A 448 0.93 -13.18 5.50
CA MET A 448 2.39 -13.18 5.41
C MET A 448 3.04 -12.86 6.76
N GLY A 449 2.29 -12.36 7.76
CA GLY A 449 2.81 -12.02 9.09
C GLY A 449 3.66 -10.75 9.10
N PHE A 450 3.16 -9.67 8.50
CA PHE A 450 3.72 -8.33 8.71
C PHE A 450 2.99 -7.65 9.85
N LEU A 451 3.71 -6.87 10.66
CA LEU A 451 3.12 -5.91 11.59
C LEU A 451 2.71 -4.65 10.83
N VAL A 452 1.63 -4.00 11.21
CA VAL A 452 1.10 -2.84 10.48
C VAL A 452 0.80 -1.69 11.44
N ILE A 453 1.32 -0.50 11.10
CA ILE A 453 0.76 0.77 11.57
C ILE A 453 -0.16 1.25 10.46
N ASP A 454 -1.45 1.25 10.74
CA ASP A 454 -2.47 1.65 9.77
C ASP A 454 -2.83 3.12 9.98
N GLU A 455 -2.78 3.92 8.92
CA GLU A 455 -2.77 5.38 9.00
C GLU A 455 -3.87 6.00 8.14
N ILE A 456 -4.60 6.97 8.69
CA ILE A 456 -5.76 7.54 7.99
C ILE A 456 -5.54 8.92 7.36
N PHE A 457 -4.81 9.84 7.99
CA PHE A 457 -4.76 11.25 7.57
C PHE A 457 -3.34 11.77 7.33
N ASP A 458 -3.16 12.52 6.23
CA ASP A 458 -1.96 13.34 6.00
C ASP A 458 -2.15 14.82 6.40
N SER A 459 -3.38 15.26 6.59
CA SER A 459 -3.71 16.62 7.03
C SER A 459 -4.96 16.60 7.90
N TRP A 460 -5.07 17.57 8.83
CA TRP A 460 -6.30 17.81 9.59
C TRP A 460 -6.96 19.10 9.10
N GLU A 461 -7.08 20.13 9.94
CA GLU A 461 -7.73 21.41 9.60
C GLU A 461 -6.77 22.31 8.79
N ARG A 462 -5.46 22.11 8.96
CA ARG A 462 -4.42 22.89 8.26
C ARG A 462 -3.97 22.19 6.96
N LYS A 463 -3.89 22.97 5.88
CA LYS A 463 -3.56 22.46 4.54
C LYS A 463 -2.07 22.17 4.37
N LYS A 464 -1.74 21.08 3.68
CA LYS A 464 -0.40 20.81 3.11
C LYS A 464 -0.36 21.14 1.62
N THR A 465 -1.45 20.87 0.91
CA THR A 465 -1.67 21.26 -0.49
C THR A 465 -3.01 21.99 -0.64
N PRO A 466 -3.19 22.82 -1.68
CA PRO A 466 -4.37 23.68 -1.83
C PRO A 466 -5.72 22.96 -1.73
N HIS A 467 -5.86 21.75 -2.26
CA HIS A 467 -7.14 21.01 -2.30
C HIS A 467 -7.07 19.62 -1.64
N ASP A 468 -6.21 19.44 -0.62
CA ASP A 468 -6.20 18.19 0.17
C ASP A 468 -7.42 18.05 1.10
N PHE A 469 -7.34 17.06 2.01
CA PHE A 469 -8.40 16.67 2.92
C PHE A 469 -8.86 17.79 3.87
N HIS A 470 -8.06 18.84 4.12
CA HIS A 470 -8.44 19.90 5.05
C HIS A 470 -9.77 20.59 4.70
N LEU A 471 -10.12 20.63 3.41
CA LEU A 471 -11.38 21.21 2.92
C LEU A 471 -12.62 20.47 3.42
N ILE A 472 -12.48 19.18 3.74
CA ILE A 472 -13.58 18.32 4.16
C ILE A 472 -13.40 17.77 5.58
N PHE A 473 -12.25 18.01 6.22
CA PHE A 473 -11.91 17.49 7.55
C PHE A 473 -13.03 17.73 8.55
N LYS A 474 -13.51 18.97 8.69
CA LYS A 474 -14.53 19.35 9.68
C LYS A 474 -15.81 18.51 9.59
N ASP A 475 -16.20 18.15 8.37
CA ASP A 475 -17.45 17.42 8.13
C ASP A 475 -17.25 15.89 8.15
N TRP A 476 -16.02 15.41 7.89
CA TRP A 476 -15.77 13.99 7.63
C TRP A 476 -14.83 13.27 8.61
N TYR A 477 -14.06 13.98 9.44
CA TYR A 477 -13.02 13.36 10.29
C TYR A 477 -13.55 12.21 11.16
N GLU A 478 -14.74 12.37 11.76
CA GLU A 478 -15.32 11.33 12.63
C GLU A 478 -15.75 10.12 11.80
N ALA A 479 -16.51 10.35 10.74
CA ALA A 479 -17.03 9.29 9.90
C ALA A 479 -15.91 8.51 9.20
N ASP A 480 -14.90 9.22 8.70
CA ASP A 480 -13.73 8.61 8.09
C ASP A 480 -12.95 7.75 9.09
N THR A 481 -12.68 8.26 10.30
CA THR A 481 -11.93 7.52 11.34
C THR A 481 -12.67 6.25 11.74
N ARG A 482 -13.99 6.32 12.00
CA ARG A 482 -14.76 5.14 12.41
C ARG A 482 -14.96 4.14 11.27
N SER A 483 -15.16 4.61 10.04
CA SER A 483 -15.28 3.73 8.87
C SER A 483 -14.01 2.90 8.68
N PHE A 484 -12.86 3.58 8.66
CA PHE A 484 -11.53 2.99 8.62
C PHE A 484 -11.33 1.91 9.70
N MET A 485 -11.54 2.28 10.97
CA MET A 485 -11.29 1.36 12.08
C MET A 485 -12.24 0.17 12.11
N ARG A 486 -13.54 0.38 11.84
CA ARG A 486 -14.52 -0.71 11.85
C ARG A 486 -14.24 -1.73 10.75
N ARG A 487 -13.81 -1.28 9.57
CA ARG A 487 -13.36 -2.14 8.48
C ARG A 487 -12.20 -3.04 8.93
N ASP A 488 -11.25 -2.47 9.66
CA ASP A 488 -9.92 -3.07 9.80
C ASP A 488 -9.61 -3.71 11.17
N ARG A 489 -10.37 -3.41 12.22
CA ARG A 489 -10.08 -3.79 13.63
C ARG A 489 -9.89 -5.29 13.91
N ASN A 490 -10.31 -6.17 13.01
CA ASN A 490 -10.14 -7.62 13.15
C ASN A 490 -8.83 -8.15 12.54
N HIS A 491 -8.07 -7.34 11.79
CA HIS A 491 -6.78 -7.72 11.21
C HIS A 491 -5.73 -7.92 12.32
N PRO A 492 -5.18 -9.13 12.50
CA PRO A 492 -4.13 -9.36 13.49
C PRO A 492 -2.83 -8.64 13.16
N SER A 493 -2.56 -8.31 11.88
CA SER A 493 -1.37 -7.55 11.47
C SER A 493 -1.29 -6.17 12.08
N ILE A 494 -2.43 -5.49 12.26
CA ILE A 494 -2.47 -4.13 12.79
C ILE A 494 -2.07 -4.14 14.25
N ILE A 495 -1.05 -3.36 14.58
CA ILE A 495 -0.53 -3.18 15.93
C ILE A 495 -0.81 -1.80 16.52
N ALA A 496 -1.02 -0.78 15.69
CA ALA A 496 -1.31 0.59 16.14
C ALA A 496 -2.10 1.36 15.08
N TRP A 497 -2.87 2.35 15.53
CA TRP A 497 -3.65 3.26 14.68
C TRP A 497 -2.96 4.63 14.62
N SER A 498 -2.55 5.06 13.43
CA SER A 498 -2.08 6.43 13.21
C SER A 498 -3.22 7.31 12.70
N PHE A 499 -3.56 8.36 13.44
CA PHE A 499 -4.61 9.31 13.06
C PHE A 499 -4.05 10.60 12.44
N GLY A 500 -2.76 10.64 12.10
CA GLY A 500 -2.17 11.80 11.42
C GLY A 500 -0.68 11.67 11.14
N ASN A 501 -0.25 12.08 9.95
CA ASN A 501 1.15 12.24 9.58
C ASN A 501 1.52 13.72 9.46
N GLU A 502 2.55 14.18 10.20
CA GLU A 502 3.15 15.52 10.02
C GLU A 502 2.12 16.67 9.95
N VAL A 503 1.05 16.53 10.73
CA VAL A 503 -0.09 17.45 10.69
C VAL A 503 0.31 18.84 11.18
N GLY A 504 -0.27 19.89 10.60
CA GLY A 504 0.09 21.27 10.89
C GLY A 504 -0.20 21.71 12.33
N GLU A 505 -1.07 20.99 13.02
CA GLU A 505 -1.49 21.21 14.40
C GLU A 505 -0.35 20.94 15.40
N GLN A 506 0.73 20.26 14.98
CA GLN A 506 1.96 20.17 15.80
C GLN A 506 2.55 21.55 16.14
N TYR A 507 2.27 22.57 15.34
CA TYR A 507 2.82 23.92 15.49
C TYR A 507 1.97 24.84 16.39
N THR A 508 0.80 24.39 16.87
CA THR A 508 -0.19 25.29 17.48
C THR A 508 -0.43 25.05 18.97
N GLY A 509 0.49 24.33 19.62
CA GLY A 509 0.48 24.10 21.08
C GLY A 509 -0.80 23.41 21.54
N ASP A 510 -1.46 23.97 22.55
CA ASP A 510 -2.65 23.37 23.17
C ASP A 510 -3.83 23.21 22.20
N THR A 511 -3.98 24.11 21.23
CA THR A 511 -5.07 24.04 20.25
C THR A 511 -4.93 22.81 19.35
N GLY A 512 -3.71 22.53 18.87
CA GLY A 512 -3.44 21.33 18.09
C GLY A 512 -3.53 20.05 18.92
N ALA A 513 -3.06 20.09 20.17
CA ALA A 513 -3.25 18.98 21.10
C ALA A 513 -4.75 18.71 21.40
N ALA A 514 -5.62 19.73 21.38
CA ALA A 514 -7.05 19.55 21.54
C ALA A 514 -7.70 18.85 20.34
N VAL A 515 -7.25 19.11 19.11
CA VAL A 515 -7.68 18.34 17.92
C VAL A 515 -7.22 16.88 18.05
N ALA A 516 -5.96 16.65 18.44
CA ALA A 516 -5.43 15.31 18.67
C ALA A 516 -6.25 14.54 19.73
N LYS A 517 -6.64 15.20 20.83
CA LYS A 517 -7.50 14.61 21.88
C LYS A 517 -8.87 14.18 21.37
N LYS A 518 -9.46 14.90 20.40
CA LYS A 518 -10.74 14.50 19.79
C LYS A 518 -10.58 13.24 18.93
N LEU A 519 -9.51 13.17 18.14
CA LEU A 519 -9.26 12.03 17.26
C LEU A 519 -8.90 10.77 18.06
N ILE A 520 -8.01 10.89 19.05
CA ILE A 520 -7.64 9.73 19.87
C ILE A 520 -8.82 9.17 20.68
N ALA A 521 -9.75 10.03 21.11
CA ALA A 521 -10.97 9.58 21.78
C ALA A 521 -11.82 8.68 20.86
N ILE A 522 -11.96 9.06 19.58
CA ILE A 522 -12.66 8.21 18.58
C ILE A 522 -11.93 6.88 18.40
N VAL A 523 -10.59 6.90 18.36
CA VAL A 523 -9.79 5.67 18.25
C VAL A 523 -10.06 4.74 19.45
N HIS A 524 -9.98 5.26 20.67
CA HIS A 524 -10.25 4.47 21.88
C HIS A 524 -11.70 3.99 22.00
N GLU A 525 -12.67 4.74 21.47
CA GLU A 525 -14.07 4.31 21.40
C GLU A 525 -14.29 3.14 20.42
N GLU A 526 -13.56 3.09 19.31
CA GLU A 526 -13.73 2.04 18.29
C GLU A 526 -12.86 0.80 18.54
N ASP A 527 -11.64 1.00 19.07
CA ASP A 527 -10.69 -0.07 19.41
C ASP A 527 -9.67 0.39 20.46
N SER A 528 -9.90 0.01 21.72
CA SER A 528 -8.96 0.24 22.83
C SER A 528 -7.88 -0.84 22.98
N THR A 529 -7.87 -1.86 22.11
CA THR A 529 -6.93 -2.99 22.20
C THR A 529 -5.57 -2.71 21.56
N ARG A 530 -5.47 -1.60 20.82
CA ARG A 530 -4.28 -1.17 20.11
C ARG A 530 -3.99 0.30 20.44
N PRO A 531 -2.72 0.69 20.62
CA PRO A 531 -2.36 2.08 20.87
C PRO A 531 -2.67 2.96 19.66
N ALA A 532 -3.00 4.20 19.96
CA ALA A 532 -3.21 5.28 19.02
C ALA A 532 -2.02 6.24 18.99
N THR A 533 -1.71 6.79 17.81
CA THR A 533 -0.57 7.69 17.62
C THR A 533 -0.79 8.67 16.46
N ALA A 534 0.11 9.64 16.34
CA ALA A 534 0.27 10.50 15.19
C ALA A 534 1.78 10.74 14.99
N SER A 535 2.22 10.74 13.74
CA SER A 535 3.64 10.82 13.36
C SER A 535 4.16 12.25 13.39
N MET A 536 5.19 12.49 14.21
CA MET A 536 5.66 13.82 14.58
C MET A 536 7.02 14.15 13.98
N ASN A 537 7.08 15.13 13.08
CA ASN A 537 8.32 15.73 12.58
C ASN A 537 8.69 17.02 13.33
N TYR A 538 7.72 17.68 13.96
CA TYR A 538 7.91 18.98 14.60
C TYR A 538 7.70 18.95 16.12
N ALA A 539 6.65 18.31 16.62
CA ALA A 539 6.32 18.35 18.04
C ALA A 539 7.48 17.82 18.90
N LYS A 540 7.86 18.57 19.94
CA LYS A 540 9.00 18.31 20.84
C LYS A 540 8.53 17.80 22.22
N PRO A 541 9.39 17.15 23.02
CA PRO A 541 8.97 16.51 24.26
C PRO A 541 8.25 17.43 25.28
N ASP A 542 8.61 18.71 25.29
CA ASP A 542 8.04 19.74 26.17
C ASP A 542 6.73 20.36 25.67
N MET A 543 6.30 20.03 24.44
CA MET A 543 5.04 20.49 23.88
C MET A 543 3.86 19.61 24.35
N PRO A 544 2.61 20.13 24.33
CA PRO A 544 1.44 19.36 24.76
C PRO A 544 1.04 18.22 23.79
N PHE A 545 1.42 18.32 22.51
CA PHE A 545 0.99 17.37 21.48
C PHE A 545 1.47 15.92 21.72
N PRO A 546 2.77 15.64 22.01
CA PRO A 546 3.23 14.27 22.26
C PRO A 546 2.64 13.63 23.53
N ALA A 547 2.17 14.44 24.47
CA ALA A 547 1.53 13.94 25.68
C ALA A 547 0.22 13.19 25.40
N VAL A 548 -0.45 13.49 24.28
CA VAL A 548 -1.72 12.88 23.87
C VAL A 548 -1.55 11.44 23.36
N MET A 549 -0.42 11.11 22.72
CA MET A 549 -0.24 9.82 22.03
C MET A 549 -0.04 8.65 22.99
N ASP A 550 -0.54 7.45 22.69
CA ASP A 550 -0.26 6.25 23.50
C ASP A 550 1.19 5.77 23.29
N VAL A 551 1.65 5.82 22.04
CA VAL A 551 3.04 5.54 21.63
C VAL A 551 3.62 6.75 20.91
N LEU A 552 4.91 7.02 21.11
CA LEU A 552 5.61 8.15 20.50
C LEU A 552 6.14 7.75 19.12
N SER A 553 5.55 8.34 18.07
CA SER A 553 5.93 8.12 16.68
C SER A 553 6.71 9.31 16.14
N LEU A 554 8.00 9.11 15.86
CA LEU A 554 8.92 10.18 15.45
C LEU A 554 9.29 10.09 13.97
N ASN A 555 9.11 11.18 13.24
CA ASN A 555 9.63 11.35 11.88
C ASN A 555 10.95 12.12 11.95
N TYR A 556 12.07 11.49 11.62
CA TYR A 556 13.44 12.05 11.52
C TYR A 556 14.05 12.67 12.81
N GLN A 557 13.23 12.93 13.83
CA GLN A 557 13.66 13.58 15.07
C GLN A 557 14.55 12.67 15.94
N GLY A 558 14.43 11.35 15.78
CA GLY A 558 15.21 10.37 16.54
C GLY A 558 16.70 10.44 16.20
N GLU A 559 17.03 10.49 14.91
CA GLU A 559 18.37 10.66 14.37
C GLU A 559 18.78 12.13 14.16
N GLY A 560 17.84 13.06 14.28
CA GLY A 560 18.05 14.50 14.16
C GLY A 560 17.95 15.01 12.72
N ILE A 561 17.32 16.18 12.57
CA ILE A 561 17.03 16.87 11.30
C ILE A 561 18.11 17.92 11.03
N ARG A 562 18.76 17.84 9.86
CA ARG A 562 19.89 18.72 9.46
C ARG A 562 21.03 18.76 10.49
N ASP A 563 21.19 17.67 11.24
CA ASP A 563 22.15 17.52 12.34
C ASP A 563 23.40 16.75 11.86
N ALA A 564 24.24 17.42 11.06
CA ALA A 564 25.58 16.96 10.68
C ALA A 564 26.32 18.08 9.91
N PRO A 565 27.66 18.07 9.84
CA PRO A 565 28.43 19.12 9.16
C PRO A 565 28.01 19.37 7.71
N ALA A 566 27.69 18.32 6.95
CA ALA A 566 27.24 18.42 5.56
C ALA A 566 25.94 19.24 5.37
N TYR A 567 25.12 19.34 6.43
CA TYR A 567 23.81 19.98 6.42
C TYR A 567 23.87 21.40 7.00
N ALA A 568 25.02 21.85 7.51
CA ALA A 568 25.20 23.16 8.14
C ALA A 568 24.78 24.36 7.24
N PRO A 569 24.93 24.32 5.90
CA PRO A 569 24.49 25.42 5.04
C PRO A 569 22.96 25.48 4.81
N LEU A 570 22.22 24.41 5.11
CA LEU A 570 20.80 24.32 4.77
C LEU A 570 19.91 25.18 5.70
N LYS A 571 18.82 25.70 5.17
CA LYS A 571 17.75 26.38 5.93
C LYS A 571 16.63 25.39 6.29
N GLY A 572 15.80 25.74 7.27
CA GLY A 572 14.64 24.94 7.71
C GLY A 572 14.76 24.46 9.15
N ILE A 573 13.95 23.46 9.52
CA ILE A 573 13.95 22.88 10.87
C ILE A 573 15.32 22.27 11.16
N ARG A 574 15.90 22.63 12.30
CA ARG A 574 17.11 22.00 12.85
C ARG A 574 16.74 21.34 14.16
N THR A 575 17.07 20.07 14.31
CA THR A 575 16.73 19.30 15.51
C THR A 575 17.88 18.32 15.77
N SER A 576 18.56 18.48 16.91
CA SER A 576 19.50 17.46 17.38
C SER A 576 18.75 16.17 17.76
N PRO A 577 19.41 15.00 17.78
CA PRO A 577 18.77 13.71 18.07
C PRO A 577 17.95 13.74 19.37
N LEU A 578 16.68 13.33 19.32
CA LEU A 578 15.73 13.50 20.43
C LEU A 578 15.34 12.22 21.17
N TYR A 579 15.86 11.03 20.82
CA TYR A 579 15.48 9.81 21.56
C TYR A 579 15.65 9.95 23.08
N PRO A 580 16.81 10.42 23.62
CA PRO A 580 16.96 10.57 25.08
C PRO A 580 15.98 11.56 25.70
N ALA A 581 15.68 12.67 25.01
CA ALA A 581 14.79 13.71 25.52
C ALA A 581 13.33 13.23 25.57
N PHE A 582 12.86 12.51 24.54
CA PHE A 582 11.54 11.87 24.57
C PHE A 582 11.46 10.78 25.63
N HIS A 583 12.48 9.93 25.74
CA HIS A 583 12.52 8.84 26.71
C HIS A 583 12.49 9.37 28.16
N ALA A 584 13.30 10.38 28.46
CA ALA A 584 13.33 11.01 29.79
C ALA A 584 11.99 11.68 30.14
N LYS A 585 11.32 12.30 29.16
CA LYS A 585 10.04 13.00 29.38
C LYS A 585 8.86 12.04 29.51
N PHE A 586 8.88 10.93 28.79
CA PHE A 586 7.80 9.95 28.72
C PHE A 586 8.31 8.53 29.00
N PRO A 587 8.80 8.25 30.23
CA PRO A 587 9.48 6.99 30.56
C PRO A 587 8.57 5.75 30.50
N ASN A 588 7.26 5.93 30.29
CA ASN A 588 6.28 4.85 30.20
C ASN A 588 5.75 4.64 28.78
N LYS A 589 6.21 5.42 27.78
CA LYS A 589 5.73 5.31 26.40
C LYS A 589 6.81 4.69 25.52
N LEU A 590 6.41 3.70 24.74
CA LEU A 590 7.25 3.16 23.67
C LEU A 590 7.56 4.25 22.63
N ILE A 591 8.81 4.31 22.21
CA ILE A 591 9.27 5.18 21.11
C ILE A 591 9.46 4.32 19.86
N VAL A 592 8.87 4.75 18.75
CA VAL A 592 9.09 4.18 17.42
C VAL A 592 9.40 5.30 16.44
N SER A 593 10.31 5.06 15.50
CA SER A 593 10.55 6.01 14.43
C SER A 593 9.63 5.70 13.28
N SER A 594 8.56 6.47 13.14
CA SER A 594 7.54 6.28 12.09
C SER A 594 8.02 6.70 10.70
N GLU A 595 9.09 7.50 10.62
CA GLU A 595 9.72 7.84 9.36
C GLU A 595 11.20 8.14 9.58
N THR A 596 12.07 7.42 8.87
CA THR A 596 13.52 7.56 8.99
C THR A 596 14.19 7.66 7.64
N ALA A 597 15.44 8.10 7.67
CA ALA A 597 16.33 8.21 6.53
C ALA A 597 15.87 9.25 5.49
N SER A 598 14.94 8.93 4.58
CA SER A 598 14.75 9.72 3.35
C SER A 598 16.07 9.86 2.58
N ALA A 599 16.80 8.75 2.51
CA ALA A 599 17.98 8.58 1.68
C ALA A 599 17.54 8.47 0.22
N LEU A 600 18.29 9.06 -0.71
CA LEU A 600 17.91 9.20 -2.11
C LEU A 600 18.95 8.50 -2.99
N SER A 601 18.52 7.70 -3.95
CA SER A 601 19.42 7.15 -4.99
C SER A 601 18.67 6.73 -6.25
N SER A 602 19.38 6.84 -7.37
CA SER A 602 19.02 6.28 -8.68
C SER A 602 19.79 4.98 -8.88
N ARG A 603 19.09 3.89 -9.23
CA ARG A 603 19.68 2.54 -9.32
C ARG A 603 20.91 2.53 -10.25
N GLY A 604 22.05 2.07 -9.74
CA GLY A 604 23.28 1.88 -10.53
C GLY A 604 23.95 3.17 -11.01
N THR A 605 23.54 4.34 -10.52
CA THR A 605 24.17 5.62 -10.84
C THR A 605 25.22 5.95 -9.76
N TYR A 606 26.49 6.13 -10.11
CA TYR A 606 27.52 6.51 -9.13
C TYR A 606 28.26 7.78 -9.57
N ILE A 607 28.21 8.80 -8.71
CA ILE A 607 28.73 10.15 -9.01
C ILE A 607 30.01 10.39 -8.20
N PHE A 608 31.05 10.91 -8.86
CA PHE A 608 32.35 11.24 -8.25
C PHE A 608 32.57 12.76 -8.20
N PRO A 609 33.27 13.30 -7.18
CA PRO A 609 33.85 12.57 -6.04
C PRO A 609 32.79 12.09 -5.04
N VAL A 610 33.09 10.99 -4.35
CA VAL A 610 32.22 10.45 -3.28
C VAL A 610 32.40 11.29 -2.02
N TYR A 611 31.31 11.60 -1.33
CA TYR A 611 31.37 12.38 -0.10
C TYR A 611 32.18 11.65 0.98
N ASN A 612 33.13 12.35 1.59
CA ASN A 612 33.99 11.81 2.65
C ASN A 612 33.31 11.91 4.03
N GLY A 613 32.19 11.19 4.19
CA GLY A 613 31.43 11.09 5.43
C GLY A 613 30.29 10.10 5.28
N ILE A 614 29.48 9.91 6.33
CA ILE A 614 28.43 8.88 6.34
C ILE A 614 27.07 9.39 5.86
N SER A 615 26.86 10.71 5.78
CA SER A 615 25.57 11.31 5.43
C SER A 615 25.78 12.71 4.86
N ALA A 616 25.14 13.01 3.72
CA ALA A 616 25.11 14.34 3.12
C ALA A 616 23.78 14.60 2.41
N PRO A 617 23.29 15.86 2.37
CA PRO A 617 22.15 16.19 1.51
C PRO A 617 22.57 16.15 0.04
N VAL A 618 21.64 15.78 -0.85
CA VAL A 618 21.84 15.92 -2.29
C VAL A 618 21.99 17.41 -2.65
N SER A 619 22.99 17.74 -3.44
CA SER A 619 23.14 19.03 -4.10
C SER A 619 23.77 18.87 -5.49
N ASP A 620 23.80 19.94 -6.28
CA ASP A 620 24.41 19.96 -7.62
C ASP A 620 25.90 19.61 -7.61
N SER A 621 26.57 19.74 -6.47
CA SER A 621 27.99 19.43 -6.28
C SER A 621 28.24 18.16 -5.47
N THR A 622 27.21 17.58 -4.88
CA THR A 622 27.32 16.50 -3.88
C THR A 622 26.26 15.44 -4.14
N GLY A 623 26.65 14.39 -4.86
CA GLY A 623 25.82 13.20 -5.10
C GLY A 623 24.57 13.43 -5.94
N GLY A 624 24.35 14.62 -6.49
CA GLY A 624 23.30 14.91 -7.45
C GLY A 624 23.86 15.15 -8.85
N ASP A 625 23.06 14.80 -9.86
CA ASP A 625 23.23 15.16 -11.26
C ASP A 625 21.94 15.85 -11.71
N PRO A 626 21.85 17.19 -11.62
CA PRO A 626 20.64 17.92 -11.99
C PRO A 626 20.32 17.86 -13.48
N GLN A 627 21.29 17.57 -14.36
CA GLN A 627 21.07 17.50 -15.80
C GLN A 627 20.27 16.25 -16.16
N ASN A 628 20.69 15.10 -15.64
CA ASN A 628 19.99 13.83 -15.85
C ASN A 628 18.93 13.54 -14.78
N LYS A 629 18.88 14.37 -13.72
CA LYS A 629 18.03 14.23 -12.54
C LYS A 629 18.33 12.93 -11.77
N TYR A 630 19.61 12.58 -11.65
CA TYR A 630 20.02 11.35 -10.97
C TYR A 630 20.67 11.64 -9.62
N VAL A 631 20.55 10.66 -8.72
CA VAL A 631 21.16 10.70 -7.40
C VAL A 631 22.08 9.49 -7.23
N SER A 632 23.26 9.73 -6.69
CA SER A 632 24.30 8.73 -6.51
C SER A 632 23.90 7.59 -5.57
N ALA A 633 24.13 6.35 -6.00
CA ALA A 633 23.81 5.09 -5.32
C ALA A 633 24.89 4.62 -4.34
N TYR A 634 25.79 5.52 -3.91
CA TYR A 634 26.68 5.22 -2.77
C TYR A 634 25.94 5.17 -1.43
N GLU A 635 24.63 5.47 -1.40
CA GLU A 635 23.78 5.37 -0.21
C GLU A 635 24.26 6.25 0.96
N LEU A 636 24.77 7.43 0.61
CA LEU A 636 25.20 8.47 1.55
C LEU A 636 24.33 9.74 1.44
N TYR A 637 23.54 9.86 0.37
CA TYR A 637 22.88 11.08 -0.02
C TYR A 637 21.40 11.07 0.35
N THR A 638 20.87 12.22 0.77
CA THR A 638 19.57 12.30 1.43
C THR A 638 18.78 13.52 0.99
N ALA A 639 17.47 13.52 1.28
CA ALA A 639 16.70 14.76 1.33
C ALA A 639 17.32 15.73 2.37
N ALA A 640 17.01 17.02 2.23
CA ALA A 640 17.58 18.07 3.09
C ALA A 640 17.30 17.85 4.59
N PHE A 641 16.12 17.30 4.92
CA PHE A 641 15.71 16.99 6.30
C PHE A 641 16.09 15.57 6.74
N GLY A 642 16.55 14.72 5.81
CA GLY A 642 16.81 13.31 6.04
C GLY A 642 18.20 12.98 6.60
N ALA A 643 18.50 11.69 6.62
CA ALA A 643 19.73 11.06 7.09
C ALA A 643 20.03 9.79 6.26
N SER A 644 21.30 9.40 6.16
CA SER A 644 21.64 8.12 5.55
C SER A 644 21.23 6.96 6.46
N PRO A 645 21.08 5.72 5.93
CA PRO A 645 20.82 4.56 6.76
C PRO A 645 21.89 4.39 7.85
N ASP A 646 23.17 4.64 7.55
CA ASP A 646 24.28 4.54 8.52
C ASP A 646 24.07 5.47 9.73
N LYS A 647 23.65 6.72 9.51
CA LYS A 647 23.37 7.66 10.60
C LYS A 647 22.15 7.20 11.42
N VAL A 648 21.10 6.71 10.75
CA VAL A 648 19.90 6.17 11.41
C VAL A 648 20.24 4.94 12.25
N PHE A 649 21.04 4.03 11.71
CA PHE A 649 21.47 2.80 12.37
C PHE A 649 22.29 3.11 13.61
N LEU A 650 23.25 4.04 13.49
CA LEU A 650 24.05 4.52 14.60
C LEU A 650 23.16 5.10 15.71
N SER A 651 22.19 5.94 15.36
CA SER A 651 21.29 6.53 16.35
C SER A 651 20.48 5.44 17.07
N GLN A 652 19.95 4.46 16.34
CA GLN A 652 19.19 3.37 16.96
C GLN A 652 20.04 2.45 17.84
N ASP A 653 21.24 2.07 17.39
CA ASP A 653 22.08 1.12 18.13
C ASP A 653 22.60 1.74 19.45
N LYS A 654 22.69 3.07 19.52
CA LYS A 654 22.96 3.80 20.76
C LYS A 654 21.75 3.88 21.72
N HIS A 655 20.54 3.60 21.24
CA HIS A 655 19.29 3.75 21.98
C HIS A 655 18.41 2.50 21.82
N PRO A 656 18.82 1.35 22.40
CA PRO A 656 18.17 0.06 22.16
C PRO A 656 16.71 -0.03 22.66
N TYR A 657 16.25 0.90 23.51
CA TYR A 657 14.87 1.01 23.98
C TYR A 657 13.88 1.49 22.91
N VAL A 658 14.37 2.16 21.85
CA VAL A 658 13.54 2.52 20.69
C VAL A 658 13.05 1.21 20.06
N ALA A 659 11.79 1.09 19.66
CA ALA A 659 11.21 -0.16 19.16
C ALA A 659 11.62 -0.53 17.72
N GLY A 660 11.93 0.47 16.91
CA GLY A 660 12.50 0.30 15.57
C GLY A 660 12.21 1.47 14.66
N GLU A 661 12.18 1.21 13.36
CA GLU A 661 11.98 2.23 12.34
C GLU A 661 10.98 1.81 11.27
N PHE A 662 10.43 2.81 10.59
CA PHE A 662 9.81 2.71 9.28
C PHE A 662 10.57 3.62 8.31
N VAL A 663 11.32 3.01 7.39
CA VAL A 663 12.15 3.74 6.41
C VAL A 663 11.28 4.50 5.41
N TRP A 664 11.62 5.74 5.06
CA TRP A 664 11.09 6.44 3.89
C TRP A 664 12.01 6.19 2.68
N SER A 665 11.70 5.26 1.77
CA SER A 665 10.52 4.38 1.68
C SER A 665 10.92 2.94 1.30
N GLY A 666 9.98 1.99 1.38
CA GLY A 666 10.25 0.61 0.98
C GLY A 666 10.46 0.46 -0.53
N TRP A 667 9.50 0.97 -1.29
CA TRP A 667 9.52 1.06 -2.74
C TRP A 667 9.48 2.53 -3.17
N ASP A 668 10.14 2.85 -4.28
CA ASP A 668 9.84 4.11 -4.97
C ASP A 668 8.35 4.10 -5.35
N TYR A 669 7.78 5.29 -5.44
CA TYR A 669 6.37 5.54 -5.67
C TYR A 669 6.23 6.71 -6.64
N LEU A 670 5.07 6.81 -7.28
CA LEU A 670 4.78 7.92 -8.19
C LEU A 670 4.56 9.22 -7.41
N GLY A 671 5.15 10.31 -7.90
CA GLY A 671 5.12 11.59 -7.20
C GLY A 671 6.30 11.84 -6.27
N GLU A 672 6.25 12.96 -5.56
CA GLU A 672 7.26 13.45 -4.60
C GLU A 672 8.73 13.17 -5.00
N PRO A 673 9.17 13.58 -6.20
CA PRO A 673 10.48 13.24 -6.76
C PRO A 673 11.61 14.08 -6.16
N THR A 674 11.65 14.24 -4.84
CA THR A 674 12.70 15.00 -4.16
C THR A 674 14.09 14.43 -4.52
N PRO A 675 15.05 15.24 -5.01
CA PRO A 675 15.05 16.71 -5.05
C PRO A 675 14.62 17.33 -6.39
N TYR A 676 14.31 16.52 -7.41
CA TYR A 676 14.06 16.96 -8.79
C TYR A 676 12.57 16.87 -9.18
N TYR A 677 11.79 17.92 -8.93
CA TYR A 677 10.35 18.01 -9.27
C TYR A 677 10.02 18.10 -10.78
N SER A 678 11.06 18.14 -11.61
CA SER A 678 10.98 17.92 -13.04
C SER A 678 10.94 16.43 -13.44
N ALA A 679 11.07 15.51 -12.47
CA ALA A 679 10.91 14.06 -12.62
C ALA A 679 9.48 13.61 -12.22
N ARG A 680 9.18 12.31 -12.37
CA ARG A 680 7.82 11.74 -12.17
C ARG A 680 7.64 10.83 -10.95
N SER A 681 8.71 10.37 -10.32
CA SER A 681 8.63 9.44 -9.18
C SER A 681 9.77 9.65 -8.19
N SER A 682 9.61 9.09 -7.01
CA SER A 682 10.54 9.25 -5.89
C SER A 682 11.90 8.57 -6.14
N TYR A 683 12.87 8.93 -5.29
CA TYR A 683 14.22 8.34 -5.22
C TYR A 683 14.46 7.64 -3.86
N SER A 684 13.48 7.70 -2.97
CA SER A 684 13.60 7.31 -1.55
C SER A 684 13.45 5.81 -1.32
N GLY A 685 12.90 5.09 -2.28
CA GLY A 685 12.70 3.65 -2.23
C GLY A 685 14.01 2.88 -2.10
N ILE A 686 14.02 1.89 -1.21
CA ILE A 686 15.06 0.85 -1.15
C ILE A 686 15.03 0.00 -2.44
N ILE A 687 13.85 -0.17 -3.00
CA ILE A 687 13.56 -0.84 -4.27
C ILE A 687 13.02 0.20 -5.25
N ASP A 688 13.44 0.16 -6.52
CA ASP A 688 12.93 1.11 -7.52
C ASP A 688 11.48 0.83 -7.95
N LEU A 689 10.88 1.75 -8.71
CA LEU A 689 9.47 1.68 -9.11
C LEU A 689 9.14 0.42 -9.94
N ALA A 690 10.10 -0.11 -10.69
CA ALA A 690 9.97 -1.34 -11.48
C ALA A 690 10.18 -2.60 -10.61
N GLY A 691 10.66 -2.46 -9.39
CA GLY A 691 10.98 -3.56 -8.50
C GLY A 691 12.35 -4.16 -8.75
N PHE A 692 13.31 -3.35 -9.13
CA PHE A 692 14.73 -3.69 -9.11
C PHE A 692 15.36 -3.14 -7.84
N LYS A 693 16.19 -3.96 -7.21
CA LYS A 693 16.86 -3.61 -5.95
C LYS A 693 17.92 -2.53 -6.22
N LYS A 694 17.92 -1.48 -5.41
CA LYS A 694 19.04 -0.51 -5.34
C LYS A 694 20.11 -1.05 -4.40
N ASP A 695 21.30 -0.44 -4.37
CA ASP A 695 22.37 -0.80 -3.44
C ASP A 695 21.91 -0.73 -1.98
N ARG A 696 21.01 0.22 -1.67
CA ARG A 696 20.34 0.35 -0.36
C ARG A 696 19.72 -0.94 0.16
N PHE A 697 19.17 -1.77 -0.73
CA PHE A 697 18.57 -3.05 -0.36
C PHE A 697 19.57 -3.92 0.40
N PHE A 698 20.80 -4.01 -0.09
CA PHE A 698 21.82 -4.87 0.51
C PHE A 698 22.42 -4.27 1.79
N LEU A 699 22.45 -2.93 1.91
CA LEU A 699 22.81 -2.27 3.16
C LEU A 699 21.83 -2.63 4.28
N TYR A 700 20.52 -2.46 4.06
CA TYR A 700 19.50 -2.84 5.03
C TYR A 700 19.49 -4.36 5.27
N GLN A 701 19.55 -5.19 4.21
CA GLN A 701 19.56 -6.64 4.35
C GLN A 701 20.73 -7.13 5.22
N SER A 702 21.90 -6.50 5.11
CA SER A 702 23.07 -6.84 5.92
C SER A 702 22.86 -6.63 7.42
N ARG A 703 22.06 -5.62 7.81
CA ARG A 703 21.74 -5.29 9.21
C ARG A 703 20.50 -6.03 9.70
N TRP A 704 19.47 -6.12 8.88
CA TRP A 704 18.18 -6.70 9.26
C TRP A 704 18.18 -8.23 9.22
N ARG A 705 19.09 -8.83 8.43
CA ARG A 705 19.32 -10.28 8.38
C ARG A 705 20.79 -10.59 8.71
N PRO A 706 21.25 -10.35 9.94
CA PRO A 706 22.66 -10.52 10.31
C PRO A 706 23.13 -11.98 10.17
N GLU A 707 22.19 -12.94 10.19
CA GLU A 707 22.48 -14.36 10.00
C GLU A 707 22.54 -14.81 8.54
N LEU A 708 22.12 -13.98 7.57
CA LEU A 708 22.23 -14.29 6.15
C LEU A 708 23.67 -14.03 5.69
N PRO A 709 24.41 -15.03 5.16
CA PRO A 709 25.72 -14.78 4.55
C PRO A 709 25.58 -13.85 3.35
N LEU A 710 26.03 -12.60 3.51
CA LEU A 710 25.85 -11.53 2.52
C LEU A 710 27.16 -10.79 2.27
N ALA A 711 27.47 -10.58 1.01
CA ALA A 711 28.46 -9.63 0.51
C ALA A 711 27.84 -8.93 -0.70
N HIS A 712 27.93 -7.61 -0.74
CA HIS A 712 27.48 -6.80 -1.87
C HIS A 712 28.50 -5.71 -2.16
N LEU A 713 29.06 -5.72 -3.35
CA LEU A 713 30.02 -4.75 -3.86
C LEU A 713 29.31 -3.61 -4.59
N LEU A 714 29.75 -2.38 -4.31
CA LEU A 714 29.47 -1.22 -5.15
C LEU A 714 30.72 -0.34 -5.31
N PRO A 715 30.88 0.35 -6.45
CA PRO A 715 29.96 0.41 -7.59
C PRO A 715 30.15 -0.75 -8.60
N HIS A 716 29.52 -0.67 -9.77
CA HIS A 716 29.91 -1.50 -10.93
C HIS A 716 31.37 -1.26 -11.35
N TRP A 717 31.93 -2.16 -12.17
CA TRP A 717 33.35 -2.12 -12.59
C TRP A 717 33.58 -1.81 -14.08
N THR A 718 32.60 -1.18 -14.73
CA THR A 718 32.73 -0.67 -16.10
C THR A 718 32.83 0.84 -16.07
N TRP A 719 34.02 1.41 -16.32
CA TRP A 719 34.25 2.85 -16.23
C TRP A 719 35.10 3.38 -17.41
N PRO A 720 34.51 3.52 -18.60
CA PRO A 720 35.21 4.06 -19.77
C PRO A 720 35.87 5.42 -19.48
N GLY A 721 37.13 5.60 -19.87
CA GLY A 721 37.86 6.86 -19.67
C GLY A 721 38.28 7.17 -18.22
N ARG A 722 38.15 6.21 -17.30
CA ARG A 722 38.58 6.37 -15.90
C ARG A 722 39.79 5.53 -15.50
N THR A 723 40.48 4.84 -16.42
CA THR A 723 41.67 4.05 -16.11
C THR A 723 42.69 4.89 -15.33
N GLY A 724 43.15 4.36 -14.19
CA GLY A 724 44.08 5.06 -13.29
C GLY A 724 43.46 6.15 -12.42
N LYS A 725 42.15 6.40 -12.49
CA LYS A 725 41.44 7.34 -11.60
C LYS A 725 40.91 6.62 -10.36
N ILE A 726 40.84 7.35 -9.25
CA ILE A 726 40.25 6.85 -8.00
C ILE A 726 38.76 6.54 -8.20
N THR A 727 38.36 5.34 -7.76
CA THR A 727 37.01 4.82 -7.78
C THR A 727 36.74 4.14 -6.43
N PRO A 728 36.15 4.85 -5.45
CA PRO A 728 35.90 4.29 -4.13
C PRO A 728 35.02 3.04 -4.20
N VAL A 729 35.42 2.00 -3.49
CA VAL A 729 34.68 0.73 -3.39
C VAL A 729 34.09 0.61 -1.99
N HIS A 730 32.78 0.41 -1.91
CA HIS A 730 32.10 0.08 -0.66
C HIS A 730 31.61 -1.36 -0.69
N VAL A 731 31.56 -1.98 0.48
CA VAL A 731 31.05 -3.33 0.70
C VAL A 731 29.98 -3.28 1.78
N PHE A 732 28.78 -3.74 1.45
CA PHE A 732 27.75 -4.08 2.43
C PHE A 732 27.82 -5.57 2.74
N THR A 733 27.86 -5.92 4.02
CA THR A 733 28.02 -7.32 4.44
C THR A 733 27.46 -7.53 5.83
N SER A 734 26.90 -8.72 6.09
CA SER A 734 26.56 -9.18 7.44
C SER A 734 27.78 -9.73 8.20
N GLY A 735 28.94 -9.84 7.54
CA GLY A 735 30.22 -10.17 8.15
C GLY A 735 30.85 -9.03 8.95
N ASP A 736 31.91 -9.33 9.71
CA ASP A 736 32.69 -8.37 10.50
C ASP A 736 33.93 -7.84 9.74
N GLU A 737 34.42 -8.58 8.75
CA GLU A 737 35.62 -8.23 7.97
C GLU A 737 35.41 -8.49 6.47
N ALA A 738 36.19 -7.81 5.63
CA ALA A 738 36.22 -8.03 4.19
C ALA A 738 37.61 -7.82 3.60
N GLU A 739 37.94 -8.61 2.59
CA GLU A 739 39.16 -8.48 1.80
C GLU A 739 38.81 -8.29 0.33
N LEU A 740 39.34 -7.21 -0.26
CA LEU A 740 39.07 -6.81 -1.62
C LEU A 740 40.21 -7.26 -2.54
N PHE A 741 39.87 -7.75 -3.73
CA PHE A 741 40.80 -8.20 -4.74
C PHE A 741 40.50 -7.52 -6.07
N LEU A 742 41.52 -6.97 -6.72
CA LEU A 742 41.45 -6.43 -8.08
C LEU A 742 42.40 -7.23 -8.97
N ASN A 743 41.86 -7.93 -9.97
CA ASN A 743 42.63 -8.81 -10.84
C ASN A 743 43.50 -9.79 -10.02
N GLU A 744 42.85 -10.46 -9.07
CA GLU A 744 43.45 -11.43 -8.12
C GLU A 744 44.45 -10.85 -7.10
N ARG A 745 44.91 -9.61 -7.27
CA ARG A 745 45.75 -8.89 -6.30
C ARG A 745 44.91 -8.41 -5.11
N SER A 746 45.28 -8.81 -3.90
CA SER A 746 44.65 -8.28 -2.68
C SER A 746 44.94 -6.79 -2.52
N LEU A 747 43.90 -6.02 -2.19
CA LEU A 747 43.95 -4.61 -1.81
C LEU A 747 43.84 -4.44 -0.28
N GLY A 748 44.09 -5.52 0.46
CA GLY A 748 44.09 -5.56 1.91
C GLY A 748 42.74 -5.97 2.51
N ARG A 749 42.82 -6.57 3.70
CA ARG A 749 41.68 -6.95 4.54
C ARG A 749 41.37 -5.82 5.52
N LYS A 750 40.09 -5.53 5.73
CA LYS A 750 39.60 -4.52 6.67
C LYS A 750 38.52 -5.10 7.57
N LYS A 751 38.46 -4.60 8.80
CA LYS A 751 37.46 -4.93 9.82
C LYS A 751 36.53 -3.74 10.03
N LYS A 752 35.25 -4.00 10.27
CA LYS A 752 34.31 -2.96 10.71
C LYS A 752 34.69 -2.45 12.09
N GLY A 753 34.77 -1.14 12.23
CA GLY A 753 34.83 -0.46 13.52
C GLY A 753 33.46 -0.45 14.24
N PRO A 754 33.43 0.02 15.50
CA PRO A 754 32.19 0.28 16.22
C PRO A 754 31.27 1.22 15.45
N TYR A 755 29.99 0.85 15.30
CA TYR A 755 28.97 1.60 14.55
C TYR A 755 29.33 1.87 13.07
N GLU A 756 30.17 1.01 12.47
CA GLU A 756 30.38 1.00 11.02
C GLU A 756 29.49 -0.04 10.33
N TYR A 757 28.70 0.40 9.37
CA TYR A 757 27.73 -0.44 8.66
C TYR A 757 28.17 -0.85 7.25
N ARG A 758 29.34 -0.36 6.82
CA ARG A 758 29.95 -0.63 5.52
C ARG A 758 31.47 -0.64 5.64
N ILE A 759 32.15 -1.37 4.76
CA ILE A 759 33.62 -1.38 4.66
C ILE A 759 34.01 -0.65 3.36
N LYS A 760 35.00 0.25 3.42
CA LYS A 760 35.38 1.12 2.31
C LYS A 760 36.85 0.98 1.90
N TRP A 761 37.11 1.04 0.60
CA TRP A 761 38.42 1.32 0.02
C TRP A 761 38.30 2.59 -0.82
N ASP A 762 38.66 3.74 -0.23
CA ASP A 762 38.43 5.06 -0.83
C ASP A 762 39.44 5.43 -1.95
N SER A 763 40.54 4.69 -2.07
CA SER A 763 41.66 5.02 -2.97
C SER A 763 41.95 3.97 -4.05
N VAL A 764 40.97 3.12 -4.40
CA VAL A 764 41.17 2.10 -5.45
C VAL A 764 41.32 2.79 -6.80
N LEU A 765 42.43 2.55 -7.50
CA LEU A 765 42.62 3.01 -8.87
C LEU A 765 41.88 2.07 -9.82
N TYR A 766 41.08 2.63 -10.72
CA TYR A 766 40.34 1.83 -11.68
C TYR A 766 41.28 1.15 -12.68
N GLU A 767 41.20 -0.17 -12.72
CA GLU A 767 41.83 -1.05 -13.69
C GLU A 767 40.72 -1.98 -14.23
N PRO A 768 40.48 -2.03 -15.56
CA PRO A 768 39.53 -2.97 -16.14
C PRO A 768 39.82 -4.41 -15.72
N GLY A 769 38.78 -5.21 -15.53
CA GLY A 769 38.90 -6.62 -15.16
C GLY A 769 37.89 -7.05 -14.11
N VAL A 770 38.36 -7.69 -13.06
CA VAL A 770 37.53 -8.35 -12.04
C VAL A 770 37.82 -7.76 -10.67
N LEU A 771 36.78 -7.21 -10.05
CA LEU A 771 36.80 -6.81 -8.64
C LEU A 771 36.00 -7.82 -7.84
N ARG A 772 36.62 -8.42 -6.84
CA ARG A 772 36.03 -9.47 -5.99
C ARG A 772 36.23 -9.14 -4.53
N VAL A 773 35.24 -9.43 -3.71
CA VAL A 773 35.35 -9.36 -2.25
C VAL A 773 35.14 -10.73 -1.64
N VAL A 774 35.87 -11.02 -0.56
CA VAL A 774 35.55 -12.10 0.37
C VAL A 774 35.27 -11.46 1.71
N THR A 775 34.11 -11.75 2.29
CA THR A 775 33.75 -11.30 3.62
C THR A 775 33.97 -12.43 4.61
N TYR A 776 34.16 -12.06 5.86
CA TYR A 776 34.40 -12.99 6.96
C TYR A 776 33.47 -12.67 8.12
N ARG A 777 33.21 -13.68 8.95
CA ARG A 777 32.50 -13.55 10.22
C ARG A 777 33.28 -14.35 11.25
N ASN A 778 33.76 -13.71 12.32
CA ASN A 778 34.59 -14.36 13.35
C ASN A 778 35.82 -15.08 12.75
N GLY A 779 36.46 -14.46 11.76
CA GLY A 779 37.64 -14.99 11.08
C GLY A 779 37.37 -16.05 10.00
N GLN A 780 36.16 -16.61 9.91
CA GLN A 780 35.78 -17.61 8.90
C GLN A 780 35.20 -16.95 7.65
N ARG A 781 35.44 -17.54 6.46
CA ARG A 781 34.83 -17.06 5.22
C ARG A 781 33.30 -17.10 5.34
N TRP A 782 32.66 -15.99 4.99
CA TRP A 782 31.23 -15.79 5.19
C TRP A 782 30.48 -15.73 3.87
N ALA A 783 30.81 -14.74 3.02
CA ALA A 783 30.24 -14.60 1.68
C ALA A 783 31.29 -14.03 0.71
N ALA A 784 30.96 -13.99 -0.57
CA ALA A 784 31.76 -13.35 -1.58
C ALA A 784 30.86 -12.71 -2.64
N ASP A 785 31.36 -11.65 -3.25
CA ASP A 785 30.69 -10.99 -4.37
C ASP A 785 31.72 -10.60 -5.43
N THR A 786 31.29 -10.42 -6.67
CA THR A 786 32.17 -10.11 -7.80
C THR A 786 31.46 -9.22 -8.82
N VAL A 787 32.10 -8.11 -9.16
CA VAL A 787 31.73 -7.27 -10.30
C VAL A 787 32.83 -7.30 -11.36
N ARG A 788 32.43 -7.18 -12.63
CA ARG A 788 33.33 -7.31 -13.78
C ARG A 788 33.16 -6.11 -14.70
N THR A 789 34.23 -5.71 -15.38
CA THR A 789 34.15 -4.79 -16.50
C THR A 789 33.37 -5.47 -17.63
N ALA A 790 32.22 -4.92 -17.97
CA ALA A 790 31.39 -5.37 -19.07
C ALA A 790 31.97 -4.93 -20.43
N GLY A 791 31.85 -5.78 -21.43
CA GLY A 791 32.07 -5.41 -22.82
C GLY A 791 30.91 -4.61 -23.41
N ALA A 792 30.94 -4.40 -24.73
CA ALA A 792 29.82 -3.79 -25.45
C ALA A 792 28.55 -4.65 -25.32
N ALA A 793 27.39 -3.99 -25.26
CA ALA A 793 26.09 -4.66 -25.29
C ALA A 793 25.96 -5.54 -26.53
N ALA A 794 25.50 -6.78 -26.35
CA ALA A 794 25.44 -7.78 -27.42
C ALA A 794 24.12 -8.57 -27.45
N ARG A 795 23.44 -8.74 -26.30
CA ARG A 795 22.23 -9.57 -26.22
C ARG A 795 21.27 -9.15 -25.12
N LEU A 796 20.01 -9.50 -25.31
CA LEU A 796 18.97 -9.40 -24.29
C LEU A 796 18.81 -10.74 -23.55
N GLN A 797 18.36 -10.70 -22.30
CA GLN A 797 17.93 -11.87 -21.53
C GLN A 797 16.61 -11.58 -20.82
N LEU A 798 15.65 -12.51 -20.90
CA LEU A 798 14.35 -12.40 -20.24
C LEU A 798 14.24 -13.39 -19.08
N THR A 799 13.71 -12.92 -17.95
CA THR A 799 13.37 -13.74 -16.78
C THR A 799 12.03 -13.31 -16.21
N ALA A 800 11.09 -14.24 -16.07
CA ALA A 800 9.83 -14.01 -15.36
C ALA A 800 9.97 -14.39 -13.89
N ASP A 801 9.37 -13.61 -12.99
CA ASP A 801 9.20 -14.00 -11.58
C ASP A 801 8.38 -15.31 -11.46
N ARG A 802 7.35 -15.44 -12.29
CA ARG A 802 6.47 -16.61 -12.37
C ARG A 802 6.16 -16.98 -13.81
N LYS A 803 6.40 -18.24 -14.17
CA LYS A 803 6.08 -18.79 -15.51
C LYS A 803 4.69 -19.43 -15.59
N LEU A 804 3.95 -19.51 -14.49
CA LEU A 804 2.62 -20.11 -14.43
C LEU A 804 1.65 -19.16 -13.69
N ILE A 805 0.66 -18.66 -14.41
CA ILE A 805 -0.30 -17.66 -13.93
C ILE A 805 -1.74 -18.08 -14.28
N LYS A 806 -2.71 -17.63 -13.48
CA LYS A 806 -4.12 -17.99 -13.61
C LYS A 806 -4.77 -17.24 -14.77
N ALA A 807 -5.60 -17.93 -15.56
CA ALA A 807 -6.38 -17.41 -16.68
C ALA A 807 -7.63 -16.62 -16.22
N ASN A 808 -7.47 -15.73 -15.23
CA ASN A 808 -8.58 -15.01 -14.59
C ASN A 808 -8.66 -13.52 -14.96
N GLY A 809 -7.78 -13.02 -15.84
CA GLY A 809 -7.76 -11.62 -16.22
C GLY A 809 -7.06 -10.68 -15.24
N ASN A 810 -6.57 -11.17 -14.11
CA ASN A 810 -6.02 -10.36 -13.03
C ASN A 810 -4.64 -10.84 -12.52
N ASP A 811 -4.28 -12.11 -12.70
CA ASP A 811 -2.96 -12.62 -12.31
C ASP A 811 -1.86 -12.07 -13.24
N LEU A 812 -0.70 -11.79 -12.66
CA LEU A 812 0.40 -11.08 -13.32
C LEU A 812 1.69 -11.89 -13.32
N SER A 813 2.50 -11.68 -14.35
CA SER A 813 3.89 -12.09 -14.43
C SER A 813 4.77 -10.88 -14.72
N PHE A 814 5.85 -10.71 -13.96
CA PHE A 814 6.79 -9.61 -14.07
C PHE A 814 8.03 -10.12 -14.80
N VAL A 815 8.26 -9.63 -16.03
CA VAL A 815 9.33 -10.07 -16.92
C VAL A 815 10.46 -9.04 -16.92
N THR A 816 11.54 -9.37 -16.24
CA THR A 816 12.80 -8.61 -16.26
C THR A 816 13.53 -8.85 -17.58
N VAL A 817 13.97 -7.76 -18.21
CA VAL A 817 14.90 -7.77 -19.35
C VAL A 817 16.24 -7.21 -18.91
N LYS A 818 17.32 -7.93 -19.22
CA LYS A 818 18.70 -7.48 -19.01
C LYS A 818 19.39 -7.23 -20.33
N VAL A 819 20.17 -6.16 -20.41
CA VAL A 819 21.13 -5.91 -21.49
C VAL A 819 22.50 -6.46 -21.06
N LEU A 820 23.00 -7.45 -21.80
CA LEU A 820 24.23 -8.15 -21.49
C LEU A 820 25.27 -7.98 -22.60
N ASP A 821 26.54 -8.05 -22.22
CA ASP A 821 27.63 -8.23 -23.17
C ASP A 821 27.68 -9.66 -23.74
N ALA A 822 28.63 -9.91 -24.64
CA ALA A 822 28.83 -11.22 -25.27
C ALA A 822 29.17 -12.34 -24.25
N ASN A 823 29.76 -11.99 -23.10
CA ASN A 823 30.12 -12.91 -22.03
C ASN A 823 28.98 -13.13 -21.02
N GLY A 824 27.86 -12.40 -21.15
CA GLY A 824 26.75 -12.45 -20.21
C GLY A 824 26.89 -11.54 -18.98
N THR A 825 27.85 -10.62 -18.98
CA THR A 825 27.95 -9.58 -17.94
C THR A 825 26.87 -8.53 -18.20
N LEU A 826 26.17 -8.10 -17.15
CA LEU A 826 25.25 -6.95 -17.23
C LEU A 826 26.04 -5.71 -17.66
N VAL A 827 25.56 -5.00 -18.68
CA VAL A 827 26.14 -3.71 -19.07
C VAL A 827 25.51 -2.62 -18.19
N PRO A 828 26.25 -2.07 -17.21
CA PRO A 828 25.65 -1.29 -16.13
C PRO A 828 25.17 0.10 -16.57
N GLU A 829 25.64 0.62 -17.70
CA GLU A 829 25.22 1.92 -18.26
C GLU A 829 24.35 1.74 -19.52
N ALA A 830 23.91 0.51 -19.84
CA ALA A 830 23.10 0.28 -21.03
C ALA A 830 21.74 0.99 -20.93
N ALA A 831 21.42 1.72 -22.00
CA ALA A 831 20.23 2.54 -22.17
C ALA A 831 19.48 2.27 -23.49
N ASP A 832 19.72 1.08 -24.08
CA ASP A 832 19.13 0.64 -25.34
C ASP A 832 17.60 0.68 -25.30
N VAL A 833 16.97 1.11 -26.40
CA VAL A 833 15.52 1.06 -26.56
C VAL A 833 15.10 -0.39 -26.85
N ILE A 834 14.36 -0.97 -25.92
CA ILE A 834 13.83 -2.33 -25.99
C ILE A 834 12.37 -2.27 -26.44
N THR A 835 12.06 -2.98 -27.52
CA THR A 835 10.69 -3.18 -28.03
C THR A 835 10.16 -4.54 -27.58
N PHE A 836 8.96 -4.55 -27.00
CA PHE A 836 8.30 -5.72 -26.46
C PHE A 836 7.12 -6.17 -27.31
N ASP A 837 7.13 -7.45 -27.69
CA ASP A 837 6.03 -8.11 -28.37
C ASP A 837 5.49 -9.28 -27.55
N ILE A 838 4.20 -9.58 -27.73
CA ILE A 838 3.51 -10.67 -27.05
C ILE A 838 2.58 -11.42 -28.00
N THR A 839 2.57 -12.74 -27.91
CA THR A 839 1.62 -13.62 -28.60
C THR A 839 0.98 -14.60 -27.62
N GLY A 840 -0.21 -15.11 -27.95
CA GLY A 840 -0.98 -16.01 -27.09
C GLY A 840 -2.03 -15.29 -26.21
N PRO A 841 -2.58 -15.98 -25.19
CA PRO A 841 -3.71 -15.51 -24.39
C PRO A 841 -3.29 -14.55 -23.26
N GLY A 842 -2.46 -13.55 -23.58
CA GLY A 842 -1.99 -12.54 -22.64
C GLY A 842 -1.82 -11.18 -23.29
N GLU A 843 -1.54 -10.18 -22.46
CA GLU A 843 -1.25 -8.81 -22.87
C GLU A 843 -0.14 -8.19 -22.02
N ILE A 844 0.63 -7.28 -22.61
CA ILE A 844 1.56 -6.40 -21.86
C ILE A 844 0.74 -5.22 -21.39
N VAL A 845 0.52 -5.11 -20.08
CA VAL A 845 -0.28 -4.03 -19.49
C VAL A 845 0.54 -2.79 -19.17
N ALA A 846 1.85 -2.96 -18.94
CA ALA A 846 2.77 -1.87 -18.71
C ALA A 846 4.23 -2.30 -18.95
N THR A 847 5.09 -1.32 -19.25
CA THR A 847 6.54 -1.44 -19.19
C THR A 847 7.13 -0.37 -18.28
N ASP A 848 8.26 -0.65 -17.64
CA ASP A 848 8.98 0.31 -16.79
C ASP A 848 10.48 -0.01 -16.79
N ASN A 849 11.28 0.87 -16.24
CA ASN A 849 12.71 0.67 -16.00
C ASN A 849 13.16 1.21 -14.63
N GLY A 850 12.27 1.86 -13.87
CA GLY A 850 12.60 2.46 -12.58
C GLY A 850 13.36 3.79 -12.66
N ASP A 851 13.52 4.36 -13.86
CA ASP A 851 14.07 5.69 -14.04
C ASP A 851 13.01 6.75 -13.69
N ALA A 852 13.27 7.49 -12.60
CA ALA A 852 12.42 8.57 -12.12
C ALA A 852 12.29 9.74 -13.11
N ALA A 853 13.29 9.95 -13.97
CA ALA A 853 13.31 11.04 -14.95
C ALA A 853 12.62 10.67 -16.28
N SER A 854 12.36 9.39 -16.52
CA SER A 854 11.79 8.90 -17.79
C SER A 854 10.30 9.25 -17.91
N LEU A 855 9.94 10.05 -18.90
CA LEU A 855 8.54 10.44 -19.18
C LEU A 855 7.87 9.57 -20.26
N VAL A 856 8.43 8.40 -20.58
CA VAL A 856 7.79 7.45 -21.51
C VAL A 856 6.59 6.82 -20.81
N SER A 857 5.39 6.95 -21.38
CA SER A 857 4.14 6.38 -20.83
C SER A 857 4.29 4.90 -20.50
N PHE A 858 3.76 4.46 -19.36
CA PHE A 858 3.83 3.06 -18.94
C PHE A 858 3.18 2.08 -19.93
N ALA A 859 2.17 2.51 -20.68
CA ALA A 859 1.52 1.69 -21.70
C ALA A 859 2.39 1.45 -22.95
N SER A 860 3.50 2.19 -23.11
CA SER A 860 4.43 2.02 -24.22
C SER A 860 5.01 0.60 -24.23
N LYS A 861 5.10 0.01 -25.43
CA LYS A 861 5.83 -1.25 -25.67
C LYS A 861 7.30 -1.01 -26.02
N GLU A 862 7.73 0.23 -26.05
CA GLU A 862 9.12 0.63 -26.20
C GLU A 862 9.60 1.27 -24.90
N ARG A 863 10.71 0.76 -24.37
CA ARG A 863 11.29 1.21 -23.09
C ARG A 863 12.80 1.18 -23.19
N LYS A 864 13.46 2.28 -22.80
CA LYS A 864 14.91 2.25 -22.60
C LYS A 864 15.26 1.35 -21.41
N ALA A 865 16.32 0.56 -21.53
CA ALA A 865 16.98 0.05 -20.33
C ALA A 865 17.41 1.23 -19.45
N PHE A 866 17.35 1.04 -18.13
CA PHE A 866 17.96 1.95 -17.17
C PHE A 866 18.91 1.13 -16.31
N SER A 867 20.18 1.53 -16.30
CA SER A 867 21.28 0.76 -15.74
C SER A 867 21.24 -0.73 -16.12
N GLY A 868 21.04 -0.98 -17.43
CA GLY A 868 20.99 -2.32 -18.04
C GLY A 868 19.70 -3.12 -17.84
N LEU A 869 18.67 -2.57 -17.18
CA LEU A 869 17.42 -3.29 -16.87
C LEU A 869 16.16 -2.61 -17.42
N ALA A 870 15.17 -3.41 -17.83
CA ALA A 870 13.80 -2.99 -18.12
C ALA A 870 12.81 -4.07 -17.66
N LEU A 871 11.53 -3.71 -17.53
CA LEU A 871 10.44 -4.56 -17.07
C LEU A 871 9.29 -4.54 -18.08
N ALA A 872 8.70 -5.70 -18.33
CA ALA A 872 7.35 -5.82 -18.89
C ALA A 872 6.43 -6.55 -17.91
N ILE A 873 5.22 -6.02 -17.71
CA ILE A 873 4.19 -6.62 -16.86
C ILE A 873 3.14 -7.28 -17.76
N VAL A 874 2.91 -8.58 -17.51
CA VAL A 874 2.07 -9.44 -18.34
C VAL A 874 0.83 -9.84 -17.58
N ARG A 875 -0.34 -9.67 -18.19
CA ARG A 875 -1.64 -10.09 -17.65
C ARG A 875 -2.26 -11.16 -18.54
N THR A 876 -2.95 -12.13 -17.94
CA THR A 876 -3.73 -13.11 -18.71
C THR A 876 -5.00 -12.51 -19.28
N LYS A 877 -5.51 -13.07 -20.37
CA LYS A 877 -6.88 -12.79 -20.83
C LYS A 877 -7.87 -13.67 -20.07
N VAL A 878 -9.00 -13.11 -19.66
CA VAL A 878 -10.04 -13.81 -18.87
C VAL A 878 -10.48 -15.09 -19.58
N GLY A 879 -10.40 -16.22 -18.88
CA GLY A 879 -10.85 -17.54 -19.34
C GLY A 879 -9.97 -18.21 -20.40
N GLN A 880 -8.95 -17.52 -20.92
CA GLN A 880 -8.13 -18.03 -22.01
C GLN A 880 -6.87 -18.71 -21.48
N ARG A 881 -6.87 -20.05 -21.56
CA ARG A 881 -5.73 -20.91 -21.22
C ARG A 881 -4.78 -21.07 -22.40
N GLY A 882 -3.50 -21.28 -22.12
CA GLY A 882 -2.51 -21.59 -23.15
C GLY A 882 -1.16 -20.92 -22.93
N THR A 883 -0.33 -20.98 -23.97
CA THR A 883 1.05 -20.50 -23.96
C THR A 883 1.11 -19.03 -24.36
N ILE A 884 1.70 -18.21 -23.52
CA ILE A 884 2.04 -16.80 -23.78
C ILE A 884 3.53 -16.73 -24.12
N ILE A 885 3.88 -16.12 -25.25
CA ILE A 885 5.28 -15.91 -25.65
C ILE A 885 5.55 -14.41 -25.66
N ILE A 886 6.54 -13.98 -24.88
CA ILE A 886 7.03 -12.60 -24.84
C ILE A 886 8.35 -12.55 -25.58
N LYS A 887 8.51 -11.58 -26.46
CA LYS A 887 9.73 -11.31 -27.21
C LYS A 887 10.21 -9.89 -26.89
N ALA A 888 11.51 -9.72 -26.69
CA ALA A 888 12.15 -8.41 -26.59
C ALA A 888 13.20 -8.28 -27.69
N THR A 889 13.25 -7.12 -28.32
CA THR A 889 14.20 -6.78 -29.38
C THR A 889 14.79 -5.39 -29.13
N ALA A 890 16.02 -5.16 -29.58
CA ALA A 890 16.69 -3.87 -29.54
C ALA A 890 17.69 -3.80 -30.71
N ASN A 891 17.93 -2.62 -31.26
CA ASN A 891 18.80 -2.46 -32.42
C ASN A 891 20.24 -2.94 -32.10
N GLY A 892 20.83 -3.75 -32.96
CA GLY A 892 22.18 -4.29 -32.78
C GLY A 892 22.35 -5.36 -31.70
N LEU A 893 21.29 -5.74 -30.96
CA LEU A 893 21.34 -6.76 -29.92
C LEU A 893 20.65 -8.06 -30.35
N THR A 894 21.21 -9.19 -29.93
CA THR A 894 20.54 -10.49 -30.09
C THR A 894 19.23 -10.49 -29.29
N PRO A 895 18.07 -10.74 -29.94
CA PRO A 895 16.78 -10.70 -29.27
C PRO A 895 16.60 -11.89 -28.31
N ALA A 896 15.65 -11.75 -27.37
CA ALA A 896 15.31 -12.82 -26.44
C ALA A 896 13.81 -13.07 -26.39
N GLN A 897 13.44 -14.31 -26.07
CA GLN A 897 12.05 -14.71 -25.89
C GLN A 897 11.88 -15.55 -24.63
N LEU A 898 10.69 -15.48 -24.04
CA LEU A 898 10.32 -16.21 -22.83
C LEU A 898 8.89 -16.73 -22.93
N THR A 899 8.65 -17.89 -22.34
CA THR A 899 7.34 -18.53 -22.28
C THR A 899 6.73 -18.46 -20.88
N ILE A 900 5.46 -18.10 -20.82
CA ILE A 900 4.59 -18.12 -19.64
C ILE A 900 3.34 -18.96 -19.97
N ILE A 901 2.80 -19.68 -18.99
CA ILE A 901 1.61 -20.53 -19.15
C ILE A 901 0.43 -19.90 -18.40
N SER A 902 -0.68 -19.68 -19.11
CA SER A 902 -1.99 -19.28 -18.58
C SER A 902 -2.83 -20.53 -18.29
N LYS A 903 -3.27 -20.73 -17.03
CA LYS A 903 -4.00 -21.93 -16.58
C LYS A 903 -5.34 -21.64 -15.89
#